data_AF-D2RP32-F1
#
_entry.id   AF-D2RP32-F1
#
_cell.length_a   1.000
_cell.length_b   1.000
_cell.length_c   1.000
_cell.angle_alpha   90.00
_cell.angle_beta   90.00
_cell.angle_gamma   90.00
#
_symmetry.space_group_name_H-M   'P 1'
#
loop_
_entity.id
_entity.type
_entity.pdbx_description
1 polymer ?
#
loop_
_entity_poly.entity_id
_entity_poly.type
_entity_poly.pdbx_seq_one_letter_code
_entity_poly.pdbx_strand_id
1 'polypeptide(L)'
;MEITAYHDSRQTACRFPFGAVPGGTAVTLHLTVQGDGTEAVFLRLWQDNREILLPMACRETEPEPPDRTEIRERRYGVTFSVPDRGTLVWYYFVLRLGERTLYYGNNEARQGGMGRLWDREPPSYQITVYDRDSVTPAWLKQAVVYQIFPDRFCRGPVSADRFQGKPGALIHSTWEGNPCYVKDERGQVRYYDFYGGTLEGILEKLPYLEELGVNCLYLNPIFQARSNHRYDTGDYKAIDPFLGTEETFRTLCREARRHGMRIILDGVFSHTGADSRYFNREGTYGEPGAWQGPDSPYYGWYQFRDGGEDYACWWGDHSLPEVTETEPSYLDFIIRDRDSVLKHWLDAGISGWRLDVADELPDGFLTCFYRELKQKDPEAVLIGEVWEDASNKESYGVQRQYLSGGKLDSVMNYVLRDLMLDFALGRADAGEADRRYWHQAENYPRENLYAMLNLLGSHDVERIRTLLEARYPGGEALRMEGLLRAWQMTLPGAPSVYYGDEAGLTGGKDPENRKPFPWGKEEPSLEGCCRSLIHLRRQHTALSTGRFQTFLARGDVYVYGRFLEGGRDVFGQPGENGVFVTALNRGEQALQVEVQTDGPAWGELEPLWSLEDWMGYGDTGKEPKQAPKPIPVTGGDFVLDLPPRSGLIYRCREKKALPPERPRMERGAGVLLHPTSLPGENGREILESAIRFLDFLQAAGQKIWQILPLNPPGLGDSPYLSLSAFAGQEELLAGAFPLPRADDPEFAVFRRRQQYWLEDYALFQAIRKQYGGMPWQQWPEALKERNPEALARAGQELAEEVTRAAGKQYVFFKAWGKIRRAARDRGITLLGDMPLFVAPDSADVWAHREYFQLDGDGYPTEVAGVPPDYFSAQGQVWGNPLYRWDAMAQDGWRWWQERFRVLGEEADWVRIDHFRGFEALWAVPAGARDARQGRWKPGPGAALFHAVEQAVPDLGFVAEDLGLITRPVTELREGLGFPGMRILQFHTRTRQDGLTDFATEPGCLAYTGTHDNNTLLGWLQEDLDEETFARIWQMVMPGEAGAPDRSRAREMTEPLLRYLYSRNARWAMVPGQDLLGLGSGSRMNIPGTPEGNWQWKLKKGQLPRELAERLRKMVREWGR
;
A
#
# COMPACT_ATOMS: atom_id res chain seq x y z
N MET A 1 -39.18 17.68 -0.83
CA MET A 1 -37.90 17.22 -1.42
C MET A 1 -37.66 15.80 -0.95
N GLU A 2 -37.09 14.96 -1.81
CA GLU A 2 -36.76 13.59 -1.46
C GLU A 2 -35.51 13.58 -0.56
N ILE A 3 -35.58 12.91 0.59
CA ILE A 3 -34.43 12.75 1.49
C ILE A 3 -33.49 11.74 0.87
N THR A 4 -32.21 12.09 0.77
CA THR A 4 -31.13 11.16 0.44
C THR A 4 -30.21 11.00 1.65
N ALA A 5 -29.56 9.86 1.75
CA ALA A 5 -28.56 9.61 2.79
C ALA A 5 -27.41 8.79 2.23
N TYR A 6 -26.25 8.89 2.87
CA TYR A 6 -25.01 8.30 2.41
C TYR A 6 -24.17 7.77 3.57
N HIS A 7 -23.85 6.48 3.50
CA HIS A 7 -22.84 5.82 4.31
C HIS A 7 -22.24 4.66 3.50
N ASP A 8 -20.91 4.56 3.50
CA ASP A 8 -20.16 3.48 2.86
C ASP A 8 -19.22 2.87 3.92
N SER A 9 -19.46 1.62 4.29
CA SER A 9 -18.69 0.96 5.36
C SER A 9 -17.21 0.74 5.01
N ARG A 10 -16.84 0.91 3.74
CA ARG A 10 -15.45 0.82 3.26
C ARG A 10 -14.76 2.18 3.22
N GLN A 11 -15.47 3.27 3.52
CA GLN A 11 -14.92 4.62 3.59
C GLN A 11 -14.75 5.05 5.05
N THR A 12 -13.54 5.46 5.45
CA THR A 12 -13.29 5.85 6.86
C THR A 12 -14.05 7.08 7.31
N ALA A 13 -14.37 7.96 6.36
CA ALA A 13 -15.28 9.09 6.58
C ALA A 13 -16.64 8.62 7.15
N CYS A 14 -17.06 7.40 6.79
CA CYS A 14 -18.31 6.77 7.20
C CYS A 14 -18.13 5.74 8.33
N ARG A 15 -17.04 4.97 8.35
CA ARG A 15 -16.73 3.95 9.37
C ARG A 15 -15.24 3.89 9.70
N PHE A 16 -14.88 4.14 10.95
CA PHE A 16 -13.49 4.02 11.42
C PHE A 16 -13.39 3.22 12.73
N PRO A 17 -12.41 2.31 12.88
CA PRO A 17 -11.47 1.84 11.86
C PRO A 17 -12.17 1.06 10.73
N PHE A 18 -11.50 0.97 9.58
CA PHE A 18 -11.95 0.08 8.50
C PHE A 18 -11.84 -1.39 8.93
N GLY A 19 -12.82 -2.18 8.52
CA GLY A 19 -12.81 -3.63 8.62
C GLY A 19 -13.01 -4.18 10.05
N ALA A 20 -12.53 -5.40 10.28
CA ALA A 20 -12.54 -6.06 11.58
C ALA A 20 -11.60 -5.35 12.56
N VAL A 21 -11.99 -5.28 13.84
CA VAL A 21 -11.28 -4.50 14.87
C VAL A 21 -10.94 -5.34 16.11
N PRO A 22 -9.82 -5.06 16.80
CA PRO A 22 -9.50 -5.76 18.04
C PRO A 22 -10.46 -5.34 19.16
N GLY A 23 -10.58 -6.19 20.18
CA GLY A 23 -11.39 -5.91 21.36
C GLY A 23 -11.05 -4.58 22.05
N GLY A 24 -12.09 -3.89 22.53
CA GLY A 24 -12.01 -2.60 23.23
C GLY A 24 -11.76 -1.40 22.31
N THR A 25 -11.76 -1.59 20.98
CA THR A 25 -11.53 -0.51 20.02
C THR A 25 -12.70 0.48 19.99
N ALA A 26 -12.40 1.78 19.93
CA ALA A 26 -13.43 2.79 19.67
C ALA A 26 -13.77 2.81 18.18
N VAL A 27 -15.05 2.59 17.83
CA VAL A 27 -15.56 2.65 16.46
C VAL A 27 -16.41 3.90 16.31
N THR A 28 -16.14 4.67 15.23
CA THR A 28 -16.89 5.87 14.86
C THR A 28 -17.64 5.62 13.56
N LEU A 29 -18.94 5.92 13.57
CA LEU A 29 -19.82 5.78 12.41
C LEU A 29 -20.48 7.12 12.07
N HIS A 30 -20.53 7.45 10.78
CA HIS A 30 -21.17 8.66 10.26
C HIS A 30 -22.24 8.33 9.21
N LEU A 31 -23.29 9.14 9.17
CA LEU A 31 -24.29 9.15 8.11
C LEU A 31 -24.48 10.59 7.63
N THR A 32 -24.31 10.83 6.35
CA THR A 32 -24.64 12.12 5.73
C THR A 32 -26.07 12.06 5.21
N VAL A 33 -26.88 13.09 5.48
CA VAL A 33 -28.29 13.17 5.09
C VAL A 33 -28.54 14.50 4.39
N GLN A 34 -29.12 14.47 3.20
CA GLN A 34 -29.51 15.67 2.46
C GLN A 34 -31.04 15.77 2.41
N GLY A 35 -31.56 16.98 2.62
CA GLY A 35 -32.99 17.28 2.64
C GLY A 35 -33.54 17.71 4.00
N ASP A 36 -34.72 18.33 3.96
CA ASP A 36 -35.40 18.85 5.14
C ASP A 36 -36.27 17.79 5.82
N GLY A 37 -36.53 17.98 7.12
CA GLY A 37 -37.47 17.13 7.87
C GLY A 37 -36.85 16.04 8.75
N THR A 38 -35.54 15.78 8.66
CA THR A 38 -34.85 14.90 9.64
C THR A 38 -34.79 15.55 11.03
N GLU A 39 -35.46 14.96 12.01
CA GLU A 39 -35.50 15.42 13.40
C GLU A 39 -34.38 14.80 14.24
N ALA A 40 -34.11 13.52 14.03
CA ALA A 40 -33.07 12.78 14.75
C ALA A 40 -32.58 11.59 13.93
N VAL A 41 -31.31 11.24 14.13
CA VAL A 41 -30.71 10.01 13.61
C VAL A 41 -30.18 9.19 14.79
N PHE A 42 -30.46 7.90 14.77
CA PHE A 42 -29.97 6.95 15.74
C PHE A 42 -29.16 5.86 15.04
N LEU A 43 -28.11 5.38 15.71
CA LEU A 43 -27.42 4.16 15.35
C LEU A 43 -28.04 3.01 16.14
N ARG A 44 -28.58 2.01 15.45
CA ARG A 44 -29.03 0.76 16.06
C ARG A 44 -27.88 -0.22 16.02
N LEU A 45 -27.45 -0.69 17.18
CA LEU A 45 -26.48 -1.77 17.34
C LEU A 45 -27.18 -3.04 17.81
N TRP A 46 -26.74 -4.18 17.31
CA TRP A 46 -27.10 -5.50 17.84
C TRP A 46 -25.83 -6.24 18.25
N GLN A 47 -25.73 -6.59 19.52
CA GLN A 47 -24.57 -7.22 20.12
C GLN A 47 -25.00 -8.07 21.31
N ASP A 48 -24.43 -9.27 21.47
CA ASP A 48 -24.70 -10.18 22.61
C ASP A 48 -26.21 -10.42 22.84
N ASN A 49 -26.99 -10.58 21.76
CA ASN A 49 -28.45 -10.72 21.75
C ASN A 49 -29.20 -9.55 22.42
N ARG A 50 -28.63 -8.34 22.34
CA ARG A 50 -29.23 -7.11 22.84
C ARG A 50 -29.21 -6.04 21.79
N GLU A 51 -30.33 -5.33 21.69
CA GLU A 51 -30.42 -4.10 20.91
C GLU A 51 -29.97 -2.91 21.76
N ILE A 52 -29.14 -2.04 21.17
CA ILE A 52 -28.69 -0.79 21.75
C ILE A 52 -28.96 0.31 20.72
N LEU A 53 -29.66 1.36 21.14
CA LEU A 53 -29.97 2.50 20.27
C LEU A 53 -29.19 3.74 20.76
N LEU A 54 -28.28 4.24 19.94
CA LEU A 54 -27.43 5.38 20.27
C LEU A 54 -27.88 6.62 19.48
N PRO A 55 -28.18 7.75 20.13
CA PRO A 55 -28.44 9.00 19.41
C PRO A 55 -27.15 9.48 18.72
N MET A 56 -27.28 9.94 17.47
CA MET A 56 -26.15 10.48 16.72
C MET A 56 -26.17 12.00 16.78
N ALA A 57 -25.01 12.59 17.05
CA ALA A 57 -24.86 14.05 17.10
C ALA A 57 -24.84 14.60 15.67
N CYS A 58 -25.67 15.59 15.40
CA CYS A 58 -25.64 16.35 14.14
C CYS A 58 -24.55 17.42 14.22
N ARG A 59 -23.63 17.42 13.26
CA ARG A 59 -22.76 18.57 12.99
C ARG A 59 -23.25 19.23 11.69
N GLU A 60 -23.63 20.50 11.77
CA GLU A 60 -23.90 21.31 10.57
C GLU A 60 -22.56 21.59 9.88
N THR A 61 -22.46 21.30 8.59
CA THR A 61 -21.42 21.90 7.74
C THR A 61 -21.73 23.40 7.63
N GLU A 62 -20.70 24.25 7.66
CA GLU A 62 -20.81 25.71 7.77
C GLU A 62 -21.84 26.37 6.81
N PRO A 63 -22.39 27.55 7.17
CA PRO A 63 -23.35 28.26 6.33
C PRO A 63 -22.70 28.78 5.04
N GLU A 64 -23.22 28.38 3.89
CA GLU A 64 -22.80 28.95 2.60
C GLU A 64 -23.29 30.40 2.38
N PRO A 65 -22.64 31.16 1.47
CA PRO A 65 -22.98 32.54 1.15
C PRO A 65 -24.42 32.70 0.65
N PRO A 66 -25.03 33.90 0.75
CA PRO A 66 -26.48 34.10 0.60
C PRO A 66 -27.09 33.88 -0.80
N ASP A 67 -26.39 33.29 -1.76
CA ASP A 67 -26.76 33.36 -3.18
C ASP A 67 -26.88 32.01 -3.92
N ARG A 68 -27.12 30.90 -3.21
CA ARG A 68 -27.50 29.62 -3.83
C ARG A 68 -28.70 28.96 -3.15
N THR A 69 -29.66 28.55 -3.97
CA THR A 69 -30.86 27.77 -3.60
C THR A 69 -30.54 26.26 -3.49
N GLU A 70 -29.51 25.87 -2.74
CA GLU A 70 -29.07 24.47 -2.65
C GLU A 70 -29.42 23.79 -1.31
N ILE A 71 -29.55 22.46 -1.37
CA ILE A 71 -30.16 21.54 -0.40
C ILE A 71 -29.33 21.49 0.90
N ARG A 72 -29.99 21.54 2.08
CA ARG A 72 -29.31 21.38 3.38
C ARG A 72 -28.74 19.97 3.54
N GLU A 73 -27.42 19.87 3.61
CA GLU A 73 -26.67 18.66 3.96
C GLU A 73 -26.34 18.65 5.46
N ARG A 74 -26.59 17.53 6.14
CA ARG A 74 -26.35 17.36 7.58
C ARG A 74 -25.61 16.06 7.83
N ARG A 75 -24.53 16.10 8.62
CA ARG A 75 -23.75 14.90 8.98
C ARG A 75 -24.03 14.51 10.43
N TYR A 76 -24.39 13.26 10.62
CA TYR A 76 -24.64 12.66 11.93
C TYR A 76 -23.50 11.72 12.26
N GLY A 77 -22.98 11.76 13.50
CA GLY A 77 -21.88 10.91 13.95
C GLY A 77 -22.07 10.35 15.35
N VAL A 78 -21.51 9.18 15.61
CA VAL A 78 -21.39 8.60 16.95
C VAL A 78 -20.13 7.74 17.06
N THR A 79 -19.48 7.81 18.23
CA THR A 79 -18.35 6.94 18.60
C THR A 79 -18.76 6.06 19.77
N PHE A 80 -18.49 4.76 19.69
CA PHE A 80 -18.76 3.79 20.76
C PHE A 80 -17.62 2.78 20.84
N SER A 81 -17.40 2.19 22.02
CA SER A 81 -16.41 1.12 22.18
C SER A 81 -17.04 -0.24 21.88
N VAL A 82 -16.35 -1.04 21.06
CA VAL A 82 -16.71 -2.46 20.92
C VAL A 82 -16.29 -3.25 22.16
N PRO A 83 -16.85 -4.45 22.40
CA PRO A 83 -16.47 -5.30 23.53
C PRO A 83 -14.99 -5.66 23.57
N ASP A 84 -14.46 -5.96 24.75
CA ASP A 84 -13.06 -6.38 24.94
C ASP A 84 -12.77 -7.79 24.41
N ARG A 85 -13.80 -8.63 24.28
CA ARG A 85 -13.69 -10.00 23.77
C ARG A 85 -14.16 -10.09 22.32
N GLY A 86 -13.64 -11.07 21.60
CA GLY A 86 -14.12 -11.43 20.27
C GLY A 86 -15.64 -11.66 20.23
N THR A 87 -16.33 -10.99 19.30
CA THR A 87 -17.78 -11.08 19.10
C THR A 87 -18.19 -10.44 17.77
N LEU A 88 -19.49 -10.45 17.45
CA LEU A 88 -20.06 -9.74 16.30
C LEU A 88 -20.91 -8.58 16.78
N VAL A 89 -20.74 -7.43 16.12
CA VAL A 89 -21.57 -6.25 16.29
C VAL A 89 -22.23 -5.94 14.95
N TRP A 90 -23.55 -5.79 14.94
CA TRP A 90 -24.31 -5.45 13.74
C TRP A 90 -24.89 -4.05 13.86
N TYR A 91 -24.95 -3.31 12.75
CA TYR A 91 -25.50 -1.95 12.79
C TYR A 91 -26.28 -1.51 11.56
N TYR A 92 -27.22 -0.58 11.77
CA TYR A 92 -27.84 0.27 10.75
C TYR A 92 -28.30 1.59 11.38
N PHE A 93 -28.70 2.55 10.54
CA PHE A 93 -29.14 3.87 10.97
C PHE A 93 -30.67 4.00 10.91
N VAL A 94 -31.24 4.71 11.88
CA VAL A 94 -32.68 5.02 11.97
C VAL A 94 -32.85 6.53 11.87
N LEU A 95 -33.56 7.00 10.86
CA LEU A 95 -33.86 8.41 10.62
C LEU A 95 -35.32 8.69 10.99
N ARG A 96 -35.55 9.62 11.93
CA ARG A 96 -36.90 10.07 12.30
C ARG A 96 -37.26 11.35 11.54
N LEU A 97 -38.39 11.31 10.84
CA LEU A 97 -38.93 12.37 10.00
C LEU A 97 -40.38 12.70 10.44
N GLY A 98 -40.56 13.25 11.64
CA GLY A 98 -41.88 13.37 12.27
C GLY A 98 -42.52 12.00 12.53
N GLU A 99 -43.71 11.76 11.97
CA GLU A 99 -44.40 10.46 12.09
C GLU A 99 -43.80 9.34 11.21
N ARG A 100 -42.90 9.68 10.28
CA ARG A 100 -42.27 8.71 9.38
C ARG A 100 -40.89 8.31 9.89
N THR A 101 -40.58 7.01 9.83
CA THR A 101 -39.23 6.48 10.07
C THR A 101 -38.65 5.92 8.78
N LEU A 102 -37.42 6.28 8.47
CA LEU A 102 -36.61 5.66 7.42
C LEU A 102 -35.40 4.98 8.04
N TYR A 103 -34.82 4.05 7.31
CA TYR A 103 -33.61 3.35 7.72
C TYR A 103 -32.54 3.51 6.66
N TYR A 104 -31.28 3.57 7.08
CA TYR A 104 -30.14 3.41 6.19
C TYR A 104 -29.35 2.19 6.63
N GLY A 105 -29.16 1.23 5.74
CA GLY A 105 -28.46 0.00 6.05
C GLY A 105 -27.73 -0.56 4.85
N ASN A 106 -27.25 -1.77 5.00
CA ASN A 106 -26.48 -2.48 3.99
C ASN A 106 -27.30 -2.67 2.70
N ASN A 107 -26.62 -2.89 1.59
CA ASN A 107 -27.27 -3.10 0.29
C ASN A 107 -28.02 -4.44 0.24
N GLU A 108 -28.83 -4.63 -0.82
CA GLU A 108 -29.62 -5.86 -1.03
C GLU A 108 -28.73 -7.11 -1.08
N ALA A 109 -27.51 -6.98 -1.62
CA ALA A 109 -26.54 -8.07 -1.71
C ALA A 109 -25.86 -8.39 -0.36
N ARG A 110 -26.04 -7.55 0.67
CA ARG A 110 -25.45 -7.68 2.01
C ARG A 110 -23.91 -7.65 2.03
N GLN A 111 -23.28 -7.07 1.03
CA GLN A 111 -21.83 -7.12 0.83
C GLN A 111 -21.04 -6.04 1.56
N GLY A 112 -21.69 -5.19 2.37
CA GLY A 112 -21.05 -3.99 2.92
C GLY A 112 -20.82 -2.95 1.82
N GLY A 113 -19.92 -1.99 2.06
CA GLY A 113 -19.71 -0.86 1.16
C GLY A 113 -20.86 0.17 1.23
N MET A 114 -21.12 0.84 0.10
CA MET A 114 -22.22 1.81 -0.01
C MET A 114 -23.58 1.15 0.26
N GLY A 115 -24.32 1.74 1.20
CA GLY A 115 -25.65 1.30 1.60
C GLY A 115 -26.76 1.95 0.78
N ARG A 116 -27.98 1.85 1.33
CA ARG A 116 -29.15 2.52 0.76
C ARG A 116 -30.18 2.85 1.83
N LEU A 117 -31.12 3.73 1.46
CA LEU A 117 -32.33 4.00 2.24
C LEU A 117 -33.37 2.88 2.08
N TRP A 118 -34.10 2.63 3.16
CA TRP A 118 -35.16 1.65 3.29
C TRP A 118 -36.36 2.23 4.05
N ASP A 119 -37.56 1.77 3.70
CA ASP A 119 -38.83 2.08 4.37
C ASP A 119 -39.17 1.12 5.52
N ARG A 120 -38.36 0.07 5.68
CA ARG A 120 -38.44 -0.97 6.72
C ARG A 120 -37.04 -1.30 7.25
N GLU A 121 -36.97 -2.11 8.30
CA GLU A 121 -35.69 -2.56 8.86
C GLU A 121 -34.78 -3.16 7.77
N PRO A 122 -33.55 -2.65 7.62
CA PRO A 122 -32.67 -3.03 6.52
C PRO A 122 -31.76 -4.20 6.91
N PRO A 123 -31.10 -4.85 5.94
CA PRO A 123 -29.93 -5.67 6.25
C PRO A 123 -28.88 -4.85 7.01
N SER A 124 -28.34 -5.41 8.08
CA SER A 124 -27.32 -4.75 8.90
C SER A 124 -25.92 -4.84 8.26
N TYR A 125 -25.08 -3.87 8.60
CA TYR A 125 -23.64 -3.98 8.44
C TYR A 125 -23.04 -4.81 9.58
N GLN A 126 -21.87 -5.39 9.35
CA GLN A 126 -21.13 -6.19 10.32
C GLN A 126 -19.84 -5.51 10.76
N ILE A 127 -19.53 -5.62 12.05
CA ILE A 127 -18.21 -5.38 12.62
C ILE A 127 -17.78 -6.67 13.32
N THR A 128 -16.77 -7.33 12.77
CA THR A 128 -16.11 -8.46 13.43
C THR A 128 -15.15 -7.92 14.49
N VAL A 129 -15.40 -8.25 15.74
CA VAL A 129 -14.50 -7.96 16.85
C VAL A 129 -13.67 -9.22 17.12
N TYR A 130 -12.34 -9.07 17.20
CA TYR A 130 -11.43 -10.17 17.46
C TYR A 130 -10.57 -9.93 18.71
N ASP A 131 -10.13 -11.00 19.36
CA ASP A 131 -9.24 -10.91 20.52
C ASP A 131 -7.91 -10.23 20.15
N ARG A 132 -7.50 -9.25 20.94
CA ARG A 132 -6.36 -8.35 20.61
C ARG A 132 -5.04 -9.10 20.36
N ASP A 133 -4.85 -10.23 21.04
CA ASP A 133 -3.63 -11.04 20.95
C ASP A 133 -3.75 -12.18 19.92
N SER A 134 -4.85 -12.23 19.15
CA SER A 134 -5.07 -13.23 18.11
C SER A 134 -4.11 -13.03 16.94
N VAL A 135 -3.22 -14.00 16.74
CA VAL A 135 -2.24 -14.05 15.64
C VAL A 135 -2.29 -15.41 14.96
N THR A 136 -2.05 -15.43 13.65
CA THR A 136 -1.95 -16.69 12.89
C THR A 136 -0.49 -17.05 12.59
N PRO A 137 -0.12 -18.32 12.41
CA PRO A 137 1.25 -18.73 12.14
C PRO A 137 1.87 -17.98 10.95
N ALA A 138 3.05 -17.39 11.13
CA ALA A 138 3.66 -16.52 10.12
C ALA A 138 4.00 -17.29 8.83
N TRP A 139 4.43 -18.54 8.96
CA TRP A 139 4.79 -19.40 7.83
C TRP A 139 3.60 -19.70 6.91
N LEU A 140 2.38 -19.78 7.45
CA LEU A 140 1.18 -20.08 6.66
C LEU A 140 0.84 -18.94 5.69
N LYS A 141 1.05 -17.70 6.12
CA LYS A 141 0.83 -16.51 5.28
C LYS A 141 1.73 -16.45 4.04
N GLN A 142 2.81 -17.23 4.04
CA GLN A 142 3.77 -17.39 2.94
C GLN A 142 3.71 -18.79 2.32
N ALA A 143 2.75 -19.62 2.73
CA ALA A 143 2.64 -20.98 2.26
C ALA A 143 2.00 -21.04 0.87
N VAL A 144 2.47 -22.01 0.09
CA VAL A 144 1.76 -22.60 -1.04
C VAL A 144 1.49 -24.04 -0.64
N VAL A 145 0.21 -24.32 -0.39
CA VAL A 145 -0.29 -25.60 0.10
C VAL A 145 -0.60 -26.50 -1.08
N TYR A 146 -0.27 -27.78 -0.95
CA TYR A 146 -0.59 -28.81 -1.94
C TYR A 146 -1.40 -29.92 -1.25
N GLN A 147 -2.67 -30.05 -1.65
CA GLN A 147 -3.59 -31.03 -1.10
C GLN A 147 -3.43 -32.37 -1.82
N ILE A 148 -3.14 -33.43 -1.06
CA ILE A 148 -2.91 -34.78 -1.56
C ILE A 148 -4.01 -35.72 -1.05
N PHE A 149 -4.64 -36.44 -1.97
CA PHE A 149 -5.44 -37.62 -1.66
C PHE A 149 -4.53 -38.87 -1.74
N PRO A 150 -4.12 -39.48 -0.61
CA PRO A 150 -2.98 -40.40 -0.58
C PRO A 150 -3.09 -41.63 -1.50
N ASP A 151 -4.26 -42.29 -1.53
CA ASP A 151 -4.48 -43.51 -2.35
C ASP A 151 -4.35 -43.24 -3.86
N ARG A 152 -4.43 -41.97 -4.28
CA ARG A 152 -4.52 -41.55 -5.68
C ARG A 152 -3.30 -40.77 -6.15
N PHE A 153 -2.35 -40.49 -5.25
CA PHE A 153 -1.21 -39.65 -5.60
C PHE A 153 -0.07 -40.44 -6.23
N CYS A 154 0.49 -41.45 -5.56
CA CYS A 154 1.58 -42.25 -6.14
C CYS A 154 1.69 -43.63 -5.47
N ARG A 155 1.85 -44.71 -6.27
CA ARG A 155 2.22 -46.04 -5.76
C ARG A 155 3.70 -46.06 -5.40
N GLY A 156 4.00 -46.34 -4.14
CA GLY A 156 5.37 -46.58 -3.70
C GLY A 156 5.85 -47.99 -4.04
N PRO A 157 7.15 -48.27 -3.85
CA PRO A 157 7.79 -49.55 -4.18
C PRO A 157 7.52 -50.57 -3.07
N VAL A 158 6.27 -51.01 -2.95
CA VAL A 158 5.78 -51.87 -1.87
C VAL A 158 5.24 -53.20 -2.41
N SER A 159 5.34 -54.29 -1.63
CA SER A 159 4.81 -55.60 -2.03
C SER A 159 3.30 -55.53 -2.24
N ALA A 160 2.80 -56.24 -3.26
CA ALA A 160 1.36 -56.39 -3.51
C ALA A 160 0.60 -56.99 -2.31
N ASP A 161 1.29 -57.76 -1.46
CA ASP A 161 0.73 -58.31 -0.22
C ASP A 161 0.24 -57.22 0.75
N ARG A 162 0.76 -55.99 0.66
CA ARG A 162 0.30 -54.85 1.47
C ARG A 162 -1.18 -54.54 1.24
N PHE A 163 -1.70 -54.79 0.04
CA PHE A 163 -3.06 -54.47 -0.35
C PHE A 163 -4.04 -55.65 -0.17
N GLN A 164 -3.66 -56.64 0.63
CA GLN A 164 -4.50 -57.80 0.96
C GLN A 164 -5.15 -57.65 2.34
N GLY A 165 -6.21 -58.44 2.57
CA GLY A 165 -6.79 -58.60 3.91
C GLY A 165 -7.75 -57.51 4.38
N LYS A 166 -7.99 -56.45 3.59
CA LYS A 166 -8.97 -55.41 3.91
C LYS A 166 -10.37 -55.78 3.37
N PRO A 167 -11.36 -56.06 4.23
CA PRO A 167 -12.69 -56.45 3.78
C PRO A 167 -13.38 -55.35 2.96
N GLY A 168 -13.95 -55.73 1.81
CA GLY A 168 -14.64 -54.77 0.94
C GLY A 168 -13.71 -53.87 0.11
N ALA A 169 -12.41 -54.17 0.02
CA ALA A 169 -11.48 -53.45 -0.85
C ALA A 169 -11.49 -54.01 -2.29
N LEU A 170 -11.74 -53.15 -3.27
CA LEU A 170 -11.58 -53.43 -4.70
C LEU A 170 -10.23 -52.85 -5.17
N ILE A 171 -9.23 -53.70 -5.42
CA ILE A 171 -7.89 -53.22 -5.79
C ILE A 171 -7.77 -53.10 -7.31
N HIS A 172 -7.44 -51.91 -7.80
CA HIS A 172 -7.13 -51.70 -9.21
C HIS A 172 -5.73 -52.21 -9.56
N SER A 173 -5.61 -53.05 -10.58
CA SER A 173 -4.30 -53.52 -11.06
C SER A 173 -3.52 -52.42 -11.81
N THR A 174 -4.22 -51.51 -12.49
CA THR A 174 -3.65 -50.38 -13.25
C THR A 174 -3.75 -49.06 -12.48
N TRP A 175 -2.83 -48.13 -12.76
CA TRP A 175 -2.88 -46.74 -12.25
C TRP A 175 -3.72 -45.81 -13.14
N GLU A 176 -4.65 -46.39 -13.90
CA GLU A 176 -5.49 -45.69 -14.89
C GLU A 176 -6.94 -46.10 -14.69
N GLY A 177 -7.87 -45.22 -15.10
CA GLY A 177 -9.31 -45.48 -15.05
C GLY A 177 -10.07 -44.48 -14.17
N ASN A 178 -11.40 -44.59 -14.20
CA ASN A 178 -12.28 -43.80 -13.37
C ASN A 178 -12.53 -44.50 -12.03
N PRO A 179 -12.51 -43.76 -10.90
CA PRO A 179 -12.92 -44.29 -9.60
C PRO A 179 -14.34 -44.84 -9.62
N CYS A 180 -14.58 -45.89 -8.83
CA CYS A 180 -15.92 -46.48 -8.73
C CYS A 180 -16.23 -47.00 -7.32
N TYR A 181 -17.43 -46.68 -6.83
CA TYR A 181 -17.98 -47.24 -5.59
C TYR A 181 -19.06 -48.26 -5.95
N VAL A 182 -18.91 -49.49 -5.45
CA VAL A 182 -19.93 -50.53 -5.66
C VAL A 182 -20.94 -50.42 -4.53
N LYS A 183 -22.13 -49.92 -4.84
CA LYS A 183 -23.23 -49.74 -3.88
C LYS A 183 -24.16 -50.95 -3.83
N ASP A 184 -24.79 -51.18 -2.68
CA ASP A 184 -25.86 -52.17 -2.53
C ASP A 184 -27.24 -51.63 -2.95
N GLU A 185 -28.28 -52.45 -2.81
CA GLU A 185 -29.67 -52.10 -3.15
C GLU A 185 -30.24 -50.92 -2.33
N ARG A 186 -29.63 -50.61 -1.18
CA ARG A 186 -29.99 -49.48 -0.31
C ARG A 186 -29.14 -48.24 -0.58
N GLY A 187 -28.23 -48.31 -1.56
CA GLY A 187 -27.35 -47.21 -1.94
C GLY A 187 -26.10 -47.07 -1.06
N GLN A 188 -25.85 -47.98 -0.13
CA GLN A 188 -24.66 -47.97 0.74
C GLN A 188 -23.46 -48.56 0.01
N VAL A 189 -22.27 -48.00 0.20
CA VAL A 189 -21.05 -48.50 -0.46
C VAL A 189 -20.62 -49.82 0.17
N ARG A 190 -20.66 -50.88 -0.62
CA ARG A 190 -20.25 -52.23 -0.23
C ARG A 190 -18.75 -52.48 -0.49
N TYR A 191 -18.27 -51.99 -1.63
CA TYR A 191 -16.86 -52.08 -2.00
C TYR A 191 -16.30 -50.70 -2.36
N TYR A 192 -15.22 -50.32 -1.68
CA TYR A 192 -14.44 -49.13 -1.98
C TYR A 192 -13.26 -49.51 -2.86
N ASP A 193 -12.99 -48.71 -3.87
CA ASP A 193 -11.87 -48.95 -4.77
C ASP A 193 -10.55 -48.35 -4.28
N PHE A 194 -9.46 -49.05 -4.49
CA PHE A 194 -8.12 -48.63 -4.09
C PHE A 194 -7.20 -48.69 -5.28
N TYR A 195 -6.55 -47.57 -5.56
CA TYR A 195 -5.48 -47.54 -6.54
C TYR A 195 -4.14 -47.88 -5.91
N GLY A 196 -3.99 -47.88 -4.59
CA GLY A 196 -2.77 -48.35 -3.91
C GLY A 196 -1.70 -47.27 -3.79
N GLY A 197 -2.08 -46.00 -3.77
CA GLY A 197 -1.19 -44.93 -3.37
C GLY A 197 -0.74 -45.07 -1.91
N THR A 198 0.49 -44.65 -1.61
CA THR A 198 1.17 -44.95 -0.32
C THR A 198 1.95 -43.74 0.19
N LEU A 199 2.31 -43.73 1.48
CA LEU A 199 3.19 -42.72 2.06
C LEU A 199 4.61 -42.77 1.47
N GLU A 200 5.11 -43.96 1.13
CA GLU A 200 6.38 -44.12 0.41
C GLU A 200 6.32 -43.47 -0.98
N GLY A 201 5.19 -43.60 -1.68
CA GLY A 201 4.97 -42.92 -2.96
C GLY A 201 4.94 -41.40 -2.83
N ILE A 202 4.38 -40.84 -1.76
CA ILE A 202 4.46 -39.39 -1.49
C ILE A 202 5.92 -38.99 -1.24
N LEU A 203 6.66 -39.79 -0.47
CA LEU A 203 8.07 -39.55 -0.16
C LEU A 203 8.93 -39.52 -1.44
N GLU A 204 8.72 -40.43 -2.39
CA GLU A 204 9.41 -40.44 -3.70
C GLU A 204 9.13 -39.19 -4.53
N LYS A 205 8.03 -38.48 -4.27
CA LYS A 205 7.57 -37.33 -5.04
C LYS A 205 7.79 -35.99 -4.33
N LEU A 206 8.43 -35.97 -3.16
CA LEU A 206 8.89 -34.73 -2.54
C LEU A 206 9.77 -33.86 -3.47
N PRO A 207 10.71 -34.43 -4.27
CA PRO A 207 11.48 -33.63 -5.22
C PRO A 207 10.63 -32.92 -6.28
N TYR A 208 9.57 -33.58 -6.78
CA TYR A 208 8.62 -32.96 -7.72
C TYR A 208 7.89 -31.77 -7.08
N LEU A 209 7.43 -31.93 -5.84
CA LEU A 209 6.74 -30.87 -5.11
C LEU A 209 7.67 -29.70 -4.77
N GLU A 210 8.95 -29.98 -4.50
CA GLU A 210 9.98 -28.95 -4.28
C GLU A 210 10.25 -28.18 -5.59
N GLU A 211 10.37 -28.89 -6.72
CA GLU A 211 10.54 -28.28 -8.04
C GLU A 211 9.35 -27.39 -8.43
N LEU A 212 8.12 -27.84 -8.10
CA LEU A 212 6.91 -27.04 -8.26
C LEU A 212 6.93 -25.78 -7.36
N GLY A 213 7.66 -25.82 -6.25
CA GLY A 213 7.82 -24.73 -5.29
C GLY A 213 6.86 -24.80 -4.09
N VAL A 214 6.27 -25.97 -3.81
CA VAL A 214 5.39 -26.16 -2.65
C VAL A 214 6.19 -26.10 -1.34
N ASN A 215 5.63 -25.53 -0.26
CA ASN A 215 6.22 -25.56 1.10
C ASN A 215 5.25 -26.05 2.18
N CYS A 216 4.06 -26.54 1.79
CA CYS A 216 3.13 -27.14 2.73
C CYS A 216 2.33 -28.24 2.04
N LEU A 217 2.24 -29.41 2.66
CA LEU A 217 1.41 -30.51 2.24
C LEU A 217 0.19 -30.57 3.15
N TYR A 218 -0.98 -30.73 2.56
CA TYR A 218 -2.20 -31.06 3.27
C TYR A 218 -2.62 -32.46 2.83
N LEU A 219 -2.61 -33.43 3.75
CA LEU A 219 -3.03 -34.79 3.46
C LEU A 219 -4.47 -34.97 3.90
N ASN A 220 -5.32 -35.44 2.99
CA ASN A 220 -6.60 -36.05 3.35
C ASN A 220 -6.38 -37.23 4.34
N PRO A 221 -7.43 -37.73 5.03
CA PRO A 221 -7.26 -38.62 6.18
C PRO A 221 -6.34 -39.82 5.87
N ILE A 222 -5.40 -40.08 6.77
CA ILE A 222 -4.38 -41.16 6.62
C ILE A 222 -4.55 -42.29 7.63
N PHE A 223 -5.50 -42.14 8.56
CA PHE A 223 -5.71 -43.09 9.64
C PHE A 223 -6.42 -44.34 9.14
N GLN A 224 -6.24 -45.43 9.87
CA GLN A 224 -6.86 -46.72 9.56
C GLN A 224 -8.36 -46.53 9.39
N ALA A 225 -8.91 -47.00 8.27
CA ALA A 225 -10.34 -46.94 7.97
C ALA A 225 -10.71 -48.07 6.99
N ARG A 226 -11.98 -48.26 6.65
CA ARG A 226 -12.39 -49.27 5.66
C ARG A 226 -12.39 -48.72 4.23
N SER A 227 -12.69 -47.43 4.07
CA SER A 227 -12.73 -46.79 2.76
C SER A 227 -11.36 -46.37 2.22
N ASN A 228 -11.37 -45.82 1.00
CA ASN A 228 -10.21 -45.17 0.37
C ASN A 228 -10.04 -43.70 0.79
N HIS A 229 -11.11 -43.04 1.24
CA HIS A 229 -11.11 -41.64 1.66
C HIS A 229 -10.80 -41.48 3.15
N ARG A 230 -11.03 -42.54 3.93
CA ARG A 230 -10.65 -42.69 5.34
C ARG A 230 -11.32 -41.73 6.33
N TYR A 231 -12.42 -41.10 5.91
CA TYR A 231 -13.31 -40.34 6.80
C TYR A 231 -14.08 -41.24 7.78
N ASP A 232 -14.31 -42.49 7.41
CA ASP A 232 -14.82 -43.57 8.27
C ASP A 232 -13.74 -44.09 9.23
N THR A 233 -13.16 -43.20 10.04
CA THR A 233 -11.97 -43.49 10.85
C THR A 233 -12.18 -44.71 11.74
N GLY A 234 -11.34 -45.72 11.52
CA GLY A 234 -11.28 -46.97 12.26
C GLY A 234 -10.43 -46.90 13.52
N ASP A 235 -9.24 -46.30 13.42
CA ASP A 235 -8.35 -46.04 14.56
C ASP A 235 -7.53 -44.75 14.35
N TYR A 236 -7.80 -43.71 15.13
CA TYR A 236 -7.12 -42.41 15.08
C TYR A 236 -5.61 -42.45 15.38
N LYS A 237 -5.13 -43.45 16.11
CA LYS A 237 -3.71 -43.56 16.49
C LYS A 237 -2.93 -44.51 15.58
N ALA A 238 -3.55 -45.09 14.56
CA ALA A 238 -2.92 -45.99 13.61
C ALA A 238 -2.98 -45.44 12.18
N ILE A 239 -1.87 -45.49 11.45
CA ILE A 239 -1.85 -45.26 10.00
C ILE A 239 -2.56 -46.42 9.29
N ASP A 240 -3.33 -46.11 8.25
CA ASP A 240 -3.96 -47.15 7.43
C ASP A 240 -2.91 -48.08 6.81
N PRO A 241 -3.01 -49.40 7.01
CA PRO A 241 -1.98 -50.34 6.54
C PRO A 241 -1.74 -50.34 5.03
N PHE A 242 -2.72 -49.93 4.21
CA PHE A 242 -2.51 -49.78 2.76
C PHE A 242 -1.63 -48.56 2.45
N LEU A 243 -1.64 -47.52 3.28
CA LEU A 243 -0.80 -46.33 3.09
C LEU A 243 0.62 -46.53 3.62
N GLY A 244 0.79 -47.19 4.76
CA GLY A 244 2.11 -47.41 5.35
C GLY A 244 2.07 -47.64 6.86
N THR A 245 3.10 -47.15 7.56
CA THR A 245 3.24 -47.28 9.02
C THR A 245 3.47 -45.91 9.65
N GLU A 246 3.34 -45.81 10.98
CA GLU A 246 3.69 -44.58 11.70
C GLU A 246 5.17 -44.19 11.49
N GLU A 247 6.10 -45.15 11.43
CA GLU A 247 7.51 -44.83 11.16
C GLU A 247 7.72 -44.31 9.73
N THR A 248 6.98 -44.85 8.74
CA THR A 248 6.95 -44.29 7.39
C THR A 248 6.45 -42.84 7.42
N PHE A 249 5.41 -42.55 8.19
CA PHE A 249 4.87 -41.20 8.32
C PHE A 249 5.83 -40.22 9.02
N ARG A 250 6.47 -40.66 10.11
CA ARG A 250 7.52 -39.89 10.80
C ARG A 250 8.69 -39.59 9.84
N THR A 251 9.05 -40.56 9.00
CA THR A 251 10.05 -40.36 7.94
C THR A 251 9.58 -39.33 6.92
N LEU A 252 8.35 -39.43 6.43
CA LEU A 252 7.77 -38.44 5.52
C LEU A 252 7.81 -37.03 6.12
N CYS A 253 7.44 -36.85 7.39
CA CYS A 253 7.53 -35.55 8.07
C CYS A 253 8.96 -35.02 8.13
N ARG A 254 9.95 -35.88 8.44
CA ARG A 254 11.37 -35.49 8.48
C ARG A 254 11.91 -35.09 7.11
N GLU A 255 11.63 -35.87 6.07
CA GLU A 255 12.09 -35.57 4.71
C GLU A 255 11.37 -34.35 4.14
N ALA A 256 10.05 -34.21 4.33
CA ALA A 256 9.31 -33.02 3.92
C ALA A 256 9.94 -31.75 4.51
N ARG A 257 10.30 -31.76 5.81
CA ARG A 257 11.02 -30.63 6.44
C ARG A 257 12.38 -30.35 5.81
N ARG A 258 13.13 -31.37 5.37
CA ARG A 258 14.41 -31.19 4.65
C ARG A 258 14.21 -30.53 3.29
N HIS A 259 13.10 -30.82 2.62
CA HIS A 259 12.65 -30.15 1.40
C HIS A 259 11.95 -28.79 1.68
N GLY A 260 12.01 -28.27 2.91
CA GLY A 260 11.39 -26.99 3.28
C GLY A 260 9.87 -27.02 3.34
N MET A 261 9.26 -28.20 3.46
CA MET A 261 7.81 -28.41 3.51
C MET A 261 7.31 -28.74 4.92
N ARG A 262 6.12 -28.25 5.25
CA ARG A 262 5.36 -28.64 6.43
C ARG A 262 4.24 -29.60 6.05
N ILE A 263 3.69 -30.33 7.01
CA ILE A 263 2.57 -31.26 6.77
C ILE A 263 1.41 -30.91 7.72
N ILE A 264 0.23 -30.78 7.15
CA ILE A 264 -1.07 -30.64 7.83
C ILE A 264 -1.84 -31.94 7.62
N LEU A 265 -2.46 -32.45 8.69
CA LEU A 265 -3.32 -33.63 8.61
C LEU A 265 -4.80 -33.26 8.73
N ASP A 266 -5.63 -34.10 8.13
CA ASP A 266 -7.07 -34.08 8.29
C ASP A 266 -7.53 -34.72 9.62
N GLY A 267 -8.33 -33.99 10.38
CA GLY A 267 -8.87 -34.37 11.68
C GLY A 267 -10.37 -34.55 11.60
N VAL A 268 -10.82 -35.80 11.56
CA VAL A 268 -12.23 -36.19 11.43
C VAL A 268 -12.79 -36.52 12.80
N PHE A 269 -13.34 -35.52 13.50
CA PHE A 269 -13.68 -35.65 14.93
C PHE A 269 -15.17 -35.56 15.26
N SER A 270 -16.05 -35.32 14.27
CA SER A 270 -17.52 -35.33 14.45
C SER A 270 -18.13 -36.73 14.40
N HIS A 271 -17.44 -37.67 13.76
CA HIS A 271 -17.90 -39.05 13.60
C HIS A 271 -16.71 -40.01 13.50
N THR A 272 -17.00 -41.30 13.66
CA THR A 272 -16.06 -42.41 13.41
C THR A 272 -16.61 -43.32 12.32
N GLY A 273 -15.85 -44.32 11.87
CA GLY A 273 -16.41 -45.42 11.07
C GLY A 273 -17.26 -46.37 11.92
N ALA A 274 -18.31 -46.93 11.34
CA ALA A 274 -19.13 -47.96 11.99
C ALA A 274 -18.32 -49.22 12.32
N ASP A 275 -17.30 -49.53 11.51
CA ASP A 275 -16.34 -50.59 11.77
C ASP A 275 -15.03 -50.03 12.35
N SER A 276 -15.14 -49.14 13.34
CA SER A 276 -14.01 -48.61 14.10
C SER A 276 -13.72 -49.42 15.36
N ARG A 277 -12.53 -49.25 15.94
CA ARG A 277 -12.20 -49.85 17.25
C ARG A 277 -13.17 -49.39 18.34
N TYR A 278 -13.70 -48.17 18.19
CA TYR A 278 -14.53 -47.49 19.17
C TYR A 278 -16.00 -47.89 19.07
N PHE A 279 -16.55 -48.01 17.86
CA PHE A 279 -17.94 -48.45 17.63
C PHE A 279 -18.06 -49.96 17.41
N ASN A 280 -17.17 -50.52 16.60
CA ASN A 280 -16.95 -51.96 16.33
C ASN A 280 -18.18 -52.75 15.88
N ARG A 281 -19.03 -52.21 14.99
CA ARG A 281 -20.29 -52.86 14.59
C ARG A 281 -20.11 -54.28 14.04
N GLU A 282 -19.07 -54.50 13.23
CA GLU A 282 -18.81 -55.77 12.57
C GLU A 282 -17.99 -56.75 13.43
N GLY A 283 -17.52 -56.33 14.62
CA GLY A 283 -16.70 -57.16 15.50
C GLY A 283 -15.28 -57.39 14.98
N THR A 284 -14.77 -56.50 14.13
CA THR A 284 -13.44 -56.58 13.51
C THR A 284 -12.31 -56.49 14.54
N TYR A 285 -12.53 -55.76 15.64
CA TYR A 285 -11.54 -55.58 16.71
C TYR A 285 -11.82 -56.56 17.86
N GLY A 286 -10.77 -57.10 18.47
CA GLY A 286 -10.88 -58.11 19.54
C GLY A 286 -11.42 -57.59 20.88
N GLU A 287 -11.58 -56.27 21.03
CA GLU A 287 -12.17 -55.61 22.20
C GLU A 287 -13.60 -55.11 21.88
N PRO A 288 -14.54 -55.12 22.84
CA PRO A 288 -15.90 -54.66 22.61
C PRO A 288 -15.95 -53.13 22.41
N GLY A 289 -16.48 -52.71 21.25
CA GLY A 289 -16.84 -51.32 20.98
C GLY A 289 -18.23 -50.96 21.48
N ALA A 290 -18.63 -49.71 21.28
CA ALA A 290 -19.90 -49.16 21.76
C ALA A 290 -21.12 -49.96 21.27
N TRP A 291 -21.07 -50.53 20.05
CA TRP A 291 -22.16 -51.34 19.49
C TRP A 291 -22.43 -52.62 20.29
N GLN A 292 -21.41 -53.18 20.95
CA GLN A 292 -21.56 -54.43 21.72
C GLN A 292 -22.31 -54.24 23.05
N GLY A 293 -22.50 -53.00 23.50
CA GLY A 293 -23.36 -52.69 24.65
C GLY A 293 -22.76 -51.69 25.64
N PRO A 294 -23.53 -51.35 26.70
CA PRO A 294 -23.21 -50.28 27.65
C PRO A 294 -21.96 -50.51 28.49
N ASP A 295 -21.45 -51.74 28.55
CA ASP A 295 -20.21 -52.07 29.27
C ASP A 295 -18.94 -51.63 28.50
N SER A 296 -19.06 -51.22 27.23
CA SER A 296 -17.93 -50.70 26.47
C SER A 296 -17.47 -49.35 27.02
N PRO A 297 -16.15 -49.12 27.17
CA PRO A 297 -15.63 -47.82 27.61
C PRO A 297 -15.96 -46.67 26.63
N TYR A 298 -16.33 -47.00 25.40
CA TYR A 298 -16.68 -46.04 24.36
C TYR A 298 -18.19 -45.81 24.24
N TYR A 299 -19.04 -46.49 25.02
CA TYR A 299 -20.49 -46.42 24.86
C TYR A 299 -21.02 -44.98 24.98
N GLY A 300 -20.50 -44.22 25.94
CA GLY A 300 -20.87 -42.81 26.15
C GLY A 300 -20.43 -41.87 25.03
N TRP A 301 -19.57 -42.33 24.11
CA TRP A 301 -19.16 -41.52 22.96
C TRP A 301 -20.26 -41.42 21.91
N TYR A 302 -21.28 -42.30 21.92
CA TYR A 302 -22.30 -42.37 20.87
C TYR A 302 -23.70 -42.22 21.42
N GLN A 303 -24.64 -41.83 20.55
CA GLN A 303 -26.06 -41.68 20.91
C GLN A 303 -26.89 -42.80 20.31
N PHE A 304 -27.30 -43.75 21.15
CA PHE A 304 -28.16 -44.87 20.77
C PHE A 304 -29.65 -44.52 20.94
N ARG A 305 -30.48 -45.03 20.02
CA ARG A 305 -31.95 -44.92 20.00
C ARG A 305 -32.58 -46.30 20.06
N ASP A 306 -33.88 -46.35 20.34
CA ASP A 306 -34.71 -47.58 20.31
C ASP A 306 -34.10 -48.79 21.04
N GLY A 307 -33.58 -48.57 22.25
CA GLY A 307 -33.04 -49.65 23.07
C GLY A 307 -31.70 -50.23 22.58
N GLY A 308 -31.01 -49.54 21.66
CA GLY A 308 -29.70 -49.96 21.12
C GLY A 308 -29.76 -50.52 19.70
N GLU A 309 -30.93 -50.53 19.05
CA GLU A 309 -31.11 -51.03 17.68
C GLU A 309 -30.85 -49.96 16.59
N ASP A 310 -30.83 -48.68 16.96
CA ASP A 310 -30.52 -47.54 16.08
C ASP A 310 -29.59 -46.53 16.77
N TYR A 311 -28.98 -45.61 16.02
CA TYR A 311 -28.03 -44.61 16.54
C TYR A 311 -27.95 -43.35 15.68
N ALA A 312 -27.47 -42.25 16.27
CA ALA A 312 -27.20 -41.02 15.56
C ALA A 312 -26.06 -41.22 14.55
N CYS A 313 -26.29 -40.83 13.30
CA CYS A 313 -25.36 -41.04 12.20
C CYS A 313 -25.37 -39.85 11.25
N TRP A 314 -24.19 -39.56 10.73
CA TRP A 314 -23.92 -38.35 9.95
C TRP A 314 -24.77 -38.35 8.69
N TRP A 315 -25.70 -37.40 8.58
CA TRP A 315 -26.65 -37.28 7.45
C TRP A 315 -27.46 -38.56 7.15
N GLY A 316 -27.66 -39.42 8.15
CA GLY A 316 -28.34 -40.71 7.98
C GLY A 316 -27.47 -41.81 7.36
N ASP A 317 -26.17 -41.57 7.16
CA ASP A 317 -25.24 -42.60 6.72
C ASP A 317 -24.82 -43.49 7.90
N HIS A 318 -25.46 -44.65 8.00
CA HIS A 318 -25.16 -45.64 9.04
C HIS A 318 -23.71 -46.15 9.02
N SER A 319 -22.89 -45.84 8.02
CA SER A 319 -21.45 -46.13 8.06
C SER A 319 -20.64 -45.14 8.91
N LEU A 320 -21.23 -43.99 9.29
CA LEU A 320 -20.57 -42.89 10.02
C LEU A 320 -21.35 -42.54 11.30
N PRO A 321 -21.23 -43.35 12.39
CA PRO A 321 -21.82 -43.02 13.68
C PRO A 321 -21.24 -41.71 14.25
N GLU A 322 -22.13 -40.79 14.60
CA GLU A 322 -21.81 -39.50 15.21
C GLU A 322 -21.31 -39.69 16.63
N VAL A 323 -20.26 -38.95 16.99
CA VAL A 323 -19.76 -38.93 18.36
C VAL A 323 -20.38 -37.78 19.15
N THR A 324 -20.41 -37.92 20.47
CA THR A 324 -20.74 -36.83 21.39
C THR A 324 -19.43 -36.13 21.74
N GLU A 325 -19.06 -35.09 21.01
CA GLU A 325 -17.75 -34.43 21.10
C GLU A 325 -17.53 -33.71 22.44
N THR A 326 -18.59 -33.55 23.23
CA THR A 326 -18.55 -32.96 24.57
C THR A 326 -18.36 -33.99 25.68
N GLU A 327 -18.43 -35.28 25.37
CA GLU A 327 -18.18 -36.37 26.32
C GLU A 327 -16.75 -36.25 26.89
N PRO A 328 -16.57 -36.12 28.22
CA PRO A 328 -15.26 -35.89 28.80
C PRO A 328 -14.20 -36.91 28.39
N SER A 329 -14.56 -38.20 28.34
CA SER A 329 -13.64 -39.27 27.95
C SER A 329 -13.21 -39.18 26.47
N TYR A 330 -14.07 -38.66 25.59
CA TYR A 330 -13.72 -38.39 24.19
C TYR A 330 -12.82 -37.16 24.06
N LEU A 331 -13.13 -36.06 24.77
CA LEU A 331 -12.28 -34.87 24.82
C LEU A 331 -10.89 -35.16 25.37
N ASP A 332 -10.80 -36.02 26.38
CA ASP A 332 -9.53 -36.47 26.94
C ASP A 332 -8.73 -37.25 25.89
N PHE A 333 -9.37 -38.20 25.21
CA PHE A 333 -8.75 -39.00 24.15
C PHE A 333 -8.30 -38.19 22.92
N ILE A 334 -9.11 -37.26 22.42
CA ILE A 334 -8.77 -36.47 21.22
C ILE A 334 -7.82 -35.32 21.55
N ILE A 335 -7.99 -34.64 22.69
CA ILE A 335 -7.36 -33.34 22.95
C ILE A 335 -6.52 -33.31 24.23
N ARG A 336 -7.07 -33.68 25.40
CA ARG A 336 -6.49 -33.26 26.70
C ARG A 336 -5.43 -34.21 27.25
N ASP A 337 -5.55 -35.51 27.01
CA ASP A 337 -4.61 -36.48 27.54
C ASP A 337 -3.20 -36.27 26.98
N ARG A 338 -2.20 -36.77 27.72
CA ARG A 338 -0.79 -36.64 27.33
C ARG A 338 -0.50 -37.36 26.02
N ASP A 339 -1.17 -38.48 25.77
CA ASP A 339 -1.08 -39.28 24.55
C ASP A 339 -2.30 -39.09 23.63
N SER A 340 -3.03 -38.00 23.79
CA SER A 340 -4.20 -37.67 22.95
C SER A 340 -3.86 -37.64 21.46
N VAL A 341 -4.87 -37.85 20.61
CA VAL A 341 -4.70 -37.85 19.13
C VAL A 341 -3.99 -36.58 18.65
N LEU A 342 -4.42 -35.41 19.14
CA LEU A 342 -3.78 -34.12 18.88
C LEU A 342 -2.27 -34.16 19.15
N LYS A 343 -1.86 -34.57 20.36
CA LYS A 343 -0.48 -34.50 20.81
C LYS A 343 0.40 -35.58 20.17
N HIS A 344 -0.15 -36.78 19.98
CA HIS A 344 0.53 -37.91 19.34
C HIS A 344 1.05 -37.54 17.95
N TRP A 345 0.20 -36.94 17.10
CA TRP A 345 0.59 -36.60 15.74
C TRP A 345 1.44 -35.32 15.64
N LEU A 346 1.28 -34.37 16.57
CA LEU A 346 2.25 -33.27 16.72
C LEU A 346 3.64 -33.80 17.05
N ASP A 347 3.73 -34.78 17.96
CA ASP A 347 4.99 -35.48 18.28
C ASP A 347 5.48 -36.37 17.13
N ALA A 348 4.60 -36.76 16.19
CA ALA A 348 4.97 -37.42 14.93
C ALA A 348 5.57 -36.46 13.89
N GLY A 349 5.32 -35.16 14.01
CA GLY A 349 6.02 -34.12 13.26
C GLY A 349 5.15 -33.25 12.35
N ILE A 350 3.82 -33.30 12.49
CA ILE A 350 2.91 -32.42 11.74
C ILE A 350 3.06 -30.97 12.21
N SER A 351 2.56 -30.03 11.41
CA SER A 351 2.56 -28.59 11.72
C SER A 351 1.15 -28.02 11.87
N GLY A 352 0.13 -28.87 11.96
CA GLY A 352 -1.24 -28.43 12.18
C GLY A 352 -2.28 -29.43 11.70
N TRP A 353 -3.53 -29.02 11.85
CA TRP A 353 -4.71 -29.81 11.54
C TRP A 353 -5.67 -29.03 10.62
N ARG A 354 -6.26 -29.73 9.66
CA ARG A 354 -7.50 -29.35 8.99
C ARG A 354 -8.62 -30.13 9.67
N LEU A 355 -9.62 -29.44 10.22
CA LEU A 355 -10.77 -30.06 10.87
C LEU A 355 -11.88 -30.28 9.84
N ASP A 356 -12.25 -31.54 9.67
CA ASP A 356 -13.39 -31.96 8.85
C ASP A 356 -14.70 -31.54 9.48
N VAL A 357 -15.63 -31.06 8.65
CA VAL A 357 -16.96 -30.60 9.06
C VAL A 357 -16.91 -29.77 10.34
N ALA A 358 -16.01 -28.77 10.36
CA ALA A 358 -15.80 -27.92 11.53
C ALA A 358 -17.10 -27.21 11.99
N ASP A 359 -18.08 -27.11 11.09
CA ASP A 359 -19.40 -26.53 11.32
C ASP A 359 -20.34 -27.32 12.23
N GLU A 360 -20.07 -28.61 12.39
CA GLU A 360 -20.80 -29.51 13.29
C GLU A 360 -20.15 -29.57 14.67
N LEU A 361 -18.84 -29.26 14.75
CA LEU A 361 -18.12 -29.29 16.02
C LEU A 361 -18.63 -28.21 17.01
N PRO A 362 -18.87 -28.56 18.28
CA PRO A 362 -19.26 -27.58 19.29
C PRO A 362 -18.19 -26.51 19.55
N ASP A 363 -18.60 -25.28 19.85
CA ASP A 363 -17.66 -24.17 20.13
C ASP A 363 -16.69 -24.49 21.29
N GLY A 364 -17.17 -25.24 22.30
CA GLY A 364 -16.35 -25.70 23.41
C GLY A 364 -15.24 -26.68 22.99
N PHE A 365 -15.52 -27.53 22.00
CA PHE A 365 -14.52 -28.45 21.42
C PHE A 365 -13.45 -27.64 20.68
N LEU A 366 -13.86 -26.74 19.76
CA LEU A 366 -12.93 -25.92 18.98
C LEU A 366 -12.03 -25.06 19.86
N THR A 367 -12.60 -24.42 20.88
CA THR A 367 -11.84 -23.59 21.82
C THR A 367 -10.85 -24.42 22.63
N CYS A 368 -11.25 -25.62 23.08
CA CYS A 368 -10.35 -26.53 23.77
C CYS A 368 -9.22 -27.02 22.85
N PHE A 369 -9.54 -27.40 21.62
CA PHE A 369 -8.58 -27.89 20.64
C PHE A 369 -7.54 -26.82 20.30
N TYR A 370 -8.00 -25.60 19.98
CA TYR A 370 -7.14 -24.47 19.67
C TYR A 370 -6.18 -24.18 20.83
N ARG A 371 -6.69 -24.09 22.07
CA ARG A 371 -5.86 -23.80 23.24
C ARG A 371 -4.77 -24.85 23.44
N GLU A 372 -5.12 -26.13 23.43
CA GLU A 372 -4.16 -27.22 23.66
C GLU A 372 -3.15 -27.35 22.51
N LEU A 373 -3.59 -27.11 21.26
CA LEU A 373 -2.72 -27.04 20.08
C LEU A 373 -1.67 -25.93 20.24
N LYS A 374 -2.11 -24.69 20.51
CA LYS A 374 -1.22 -23.53 20.66
C LYS A 374 -0.32 -23.62 21.89
N GLN A 375 -0.79 -24.27 22.96
CA GLN A 375 0.04 -24.53 24.14
C GLN A 375 1.17 -25.53 23.84
N LYS A 376 0.91 -26.54 22.99
CA LYS A 376 1.91 -27.52 22.56
C LYS A 376 2.89 -26.94 21.55
N ASP A 377 2.38 -26.23 20.54
CA ASP A 377 3.16 -25.55 19.50
C ASP A 377 2.43 -24.27 19.03
N PRO A 378 2.92 -23.07 19.40
CA PRO A 378 2.31 -21.80 18.98
C PRO A 378 2.25 -21.61 17.46
N GLU A 379 3.17 -22.23 16.71
CA GLU A 379 3.24 -22.14 15.25
C GLU A 379 2.42 -23.22 14.54
N ALA A 380 1.78 -24.15 15.26
CA ALA A 380 0.90 -25.13 14.66
C ALA A 380 -0.42 -24.50 14.23
N VAL A 381 -0.88 -24.80 13.01
CA VAL A 381 -2.09 -24.23 12.43
C VAL A 381 -3.33 -25.06 12.75
N LEU A 382 -4.47 -24.39 12.98
CA LEU A 382 -5.80 -25.01 12.94
C LEU A 382 -6.66 -24.41 11.82
N ILE A 383 -7.00 -25.22 10.83
CA ILE A 383 -7.79 -24.85 9.66
C ILE A 383 -9.15 -25.54 9.75
N GLY A 384 -10.26 -24.82 9.63
CA GLY A 384 -11.59 -25.43 9.56
C GLY A 384 -12.07 -25.64 8.13
N GLU A 385 -12.78 -26.73 7.88
CA GLU A 385 -13.68 -26.80 6.73
C GLU A 385 -14.94 -25.99 6.99
N VAL A 386 -15.03 -24.83 6.34
CA VAL A 386 -16.20 -23.94 6.39
C VAL A 386 -16.46 -23.45 4.96
N TRP A 387 -17.66 -23.69 4.44
CA TRP A 387 -17.98 -23.42 3.03
C TRP A 387 -18.45 -21.97 2.80
N GLU A 388 -19.19 -21.42 3.75
CA GLU A 388 -19.73 -20.07 3.73
C GLU A 388 -18.79 -19.06 4.44
N ASP A 389 -19.28 -17.84 4.63
CA ASP A 389 -18.55 -16.78 5.31
C ASP A 389 -18.24 -17.15 6.77
N ALA A 390 -16.98 -17.45 7.05
CA ALA A 390 -16.51 -17.88 8.36
C ALA A 390 -16.53 -16.77 9.43
N SER A 391 -16.70 -15.51 9.04
CA SER A 391 -16.81 -14.40 9.98
C SER A 391 -18.16 -14.37 10.68
N ASN A 392 -19.22 -14.86 10.03
CA ASN A 392 -20.61 -14.73 10.52
C ASN A 392 -21.51 -15.93 10.22
N LYS A 393 -20.95 -17.11 9.95
CA LYS A 393 -21.75 -18.31 9.65
C LYS A 393 -22.74 -18.63 10.76
N GLU A 394 -23.97 -18.95 10.37
CA GLU A 394 -24.95 -19.60 11.24
C GLU A 394 -24.99 -21.09 10.93
N SER A 395 -24.83 -21.94 11.94
CA SER A 395 -24.88 -23.40 11.81
C SER A 395 -25.70 -23.98 12.95
N TYR A 396 -26.69 -24.82 12.62
CA TYR A 396 -27.61 -25.44 13.59
C TYR A 396 -28.28 -24.46 14.57
N GLY A 397 -28.65 -23.27 14.09
CA GLY A 397 -29.28 -22.20 14.89
C GLY A 397 -28.32 -21.47 15.84
N VAL A 398 -27.01 -21.69 15.69
CA VAL A 398 -25.95 -21.04 16.47
C VAL A 398 -25.12 -20.15 15.56
N GLN A 399 -25.01 -18.87 15.96
CA GLN A 399 -24.09 -17.92 15.35
C GLN A 399 -22.64 -18.31 15.69
N ARG A 400 -21.90 -18.79 14.69
CA ARG A 400 -20.49 -19.16 14.82
C ARG A 400 -19.61 -17.91 14.76
N GLN A 401 -18.49 -17.97 15.48
CA GLN A 401 -17.53 -16.86 15.61
C GLN A 401 -16.10 -17.40 15.39
N TYR A 402 -15.86 -18.06 14.26
CA TYR A 402 -14.60 -18.77 14.01
C TYR A 402 -13.37 -17.86 13.99
N LEU A 403 -13.55 -16.64 13.47
CA LEU A 403 -12.47 -15.68 13.27
C LEU A 403 -12.34 -14.66 14.42
N SER A 404 -13.15 -14.77 15.47
CA SER A 404 -13.12 -13.81 16.60
C SER A 404 -11.96 -14.05 17.58
N GLY A 405 -11.14 -15.08 17.37
CA GLY A 405 -10.03 -15.47 18.24
C GLY A 405 -10.28 -16.79 18.97
N GLY A 406 -9.20 -17.50 19.31
CA GLY A 406 -9.26 -18.68 20.17
C GLY A 406 -9.91 -19.94 19.59
N LYS A 407 -10.23 -19.98 18.29
CA LYS A 407 -10.95 -21.09 17.63
C LYS A 407 -10.27 -21.61 16.39
N LEU A 408 -10.16 -20.82 15.31
CA LEU A 408 -9.51 -21.22 14.07
C LEU A 408 -8.50 -20.16 13.61
N ASP A 409 -7.36 -20.59 13.05
CA ASP A 409 -6.42 -19.68 12.41
C ASP A 409 -6.86 -19.36 10.98
N SER A 410 -7.47 -20.33 10.30
CA SER A 410 -7.83 -20.26 8.89
C SER A 410 -9.03 -21.15 8.58
N VAL A 411 -9.61 -20.99 7.40
CA VAL A 411 -10.61 -21.90 6.84
C VAL A 411 -10.32 -22.21 5.37
N MET A 412 -10.92 -23.29 4.86
CA MET A 412 -10.97 -23.56 3.42
C MET A 412 -11.80 -22.47 2.73
N ASN A 413 -11.16 -21.60 1.96
CA ASN A 413 -11.79 -20.39 1.43
C ASN A 413 -12.67 -20.66 0.19
N TYR A 414 -13.75 -21.42 0.37
CA TYR A 414 -14.75 -21.71 -0.68
C TYR A 414 -15.46 -20.43 -1.17
N VAL A 415 -15.60 -19.41 -0.31
CA VAL A 415 -16.12 -18.09 -0.68
C VAL A 415 -15.28 -17.45 -1.80
N LEU A 416 -13.94 -17.48 -1.68
CA LEU A 416 -13.06 -16.97 -2.73
C LEU A 416 -13.07 -17.87 -3.96
N ARG A 417 -13.12 -19.19 -3.79
CA ARG A 417 -13.26 -20.14 -4.91
C ARG A 417 -14.46 -19.79 -5.77
N ASP A 418 -15.63 -19.62 -5.16
CA ASP A 418 -16.87 -19.36 -5.89
C ASP A 418 -16.84 -17.99 -6.58
N LEU A 419 -16.26 -16.98 -5.93
CA LEU A 419 -16.00 -15.67 -6.54
C LEU A 419 -15.16 -15.79 -7.81
N MET A 420 -14.04 -16.50 -7.74
CA MET A 420 -13.12 -16.64 -8.87
C MET A 420 -13.74 -17.46 -10.01
N LEU A 421 -14.45 -18.55 -9.69
CA LEU A 421 -15.16 -19.37 -10.66
C LEU A 421 -16.33 -18.62 -11.30
N ASP A 422 -17.10 -17.85 -10.54
CA ASP A 422 -18.20 -17.04 -11.07
C ASP A 422 -17.69 -16.00 -12.06
N PHE A 423 -16.57 -15.33 -11.73
CA PHE A 423 -15.89 -14.47 -12.69
C PHE A 423 -15.49 -15.27 -13.92
N ALA A 424 -14.68 -16.32 -13.77
CA ALA A 424 -14.14 -17.08 -14.89
C ALA A 424 -15.22 -17.69 -15.80
N LEU A 425 -16.36 -18.13 -15.26
CA LEU A 425 -17.48 -18.68 -16.03
C LEU A 425 -18.43 -17.60 -16.60
N GLY A 426 -18.22 -16.33 -16.25
CA GLY A 426 -19.06 -15.21 -16.69
C GLY A 426 -20.40 -15.09 -15.97
N ARG A 427 -20.50 -15.67 -14.76
CA ARG A 427 -21.64 -15.51 -13.85
C ARG A 427 -21.57 -14.21 -13.04
N ALA A 428 -20.36 -13.65 -12.90
CA ALA A 428 -20.09 -12.36 -12.30
C ALA A 428 -19.10 -11.56 -13.16
N ASP A 429 -19.21 -10.23 -13.16
CA ASP A 429 -18.22 -9.34 -13.77
C ASP A 429 -17.11 -8.98 -12.76
N ALA A 430 -16.08 -8.26 -13.21
CA ALA A 430 -14.97 -7.84 -12.37
C ALA A 430 -15.40 -6.91 -11.23
N GLY A 431 -16.45 -6.10 -11.42
CA GLY A 431 -16.95 -5.19 -10.38
C GLY A 431 -17.66 -5.95 -9.25
N GLU A 432 -18.42 -6.99 -9.58
CA GLU A 432 -19.02 -7.90 -8.60
C GLU A 432 -17.96 -8.74 -7.88
N ALA A 433 -16.97 -9.25 -8.63
CA ALA A 433 -15.84 -9.96 -8.03
C ALA A 433 -15.08 -9.07 -7.02
N ASP A 434 -14.82 -7.81 -7.37
CA ASP A 434 -14.17 -6.85 -6.48
C ASP A 434 -15.00 -6.57 -5.22
N ARG A 435 -16.33 -6.36 -5.36
CA ARG A 435 -17.22 -6.16 -4.21
C ARG A 435 -17.24 -7.35 -3.26
N ARG A 436 -17.26 -8.58 -3.78
CA ARG A 436 -17.24 -9.81 -2.98
C ARG A 436 -15.89 -10.02 -2.29
N TYR A 437 -14.78 -9.70 -2.95
CA TYR A 437 -13.46 -9.75 -2.32
C TYR A 437 -13.36 -8.73 -1.17
N TRP A 438 -13.77 -7.48 -1.40
CA TRP A 438 -13.75 -6.45 -0.37
C TRP A 438 -14.73 -6.72 0.77
N HIS A 439 -15.83 -7.44 0.54
CA HIS A 439 -16.71 -7.93 1.60
C HIS A 439 -15.95 -8.87 2.56
N GLN A 440 -15.20 -9.83 2.01
CA GLN A 440 -14.35 -10.71 2.80
C GLN A 440 -13.23 -9.92 3.51
N ALA A 441 -12.55 -9.02 2.81
CA ALA A 441 -11.47 -8.20 3.38
C ALA A 441 -11.94 -7.24 4.50
N GLU A 442 -13.17 -6.75 4.42
CA GLU A 442 -13.80 -5.92 5.46
C GLU A 442 -14.16 -6.74 6.71
N ASN A 443 -14.66 -7.96 6.55
CA ASN A 443 -15.19 -8.75 7.67
C ASN A 443 -14.14 -9.65 8.35
N TYR A 444 -13.05 -9.99 7.66
CA TYR A 444 -12.06 -10.94 8.18
C TYR A 444 -10.95 -10.16 8.89
N PRO A 445 -10.55 -10.55 10.12
CA PRO A 445 -9.36 -9.99 10.73
C PRO A 445 -8.15 -10.18 9.82
N ARG A 446 -7.30 -9.16 9.74
CA ARG A 446 -6.15 -9.13 8.83
C ARG A 446 -5.25 -10.36 8.96
N GLU A 447 -5.02 -10.83 10.19
CA GLU A 447 -4.27 -12.04 10.50
C GLU A 447 -4.87 -13.29 9.84
N ASN A 448 -6.20 -13.44 9.88
CA ASN A 448 -6.92 -14.56 9.28
C ASN A 448 -7.02 -14.44 7.75
N LEU A 449 -7.31 -13.24 7.22
CA LEU A 449 -7.42 -13.01 5.77
C LEU A 449 -6.15 -13.46 5.02
N TYR A 450 -4.97 -13.11 5.54
CA TYR A 450 -3.69 -13.51 4.96
C TYR A 450 -3.30 -14.96 5.23
N ALA A 451 -4.05 -15.67 6.07
CA ALA A 451 -3.86 -17.08 6.41
C ALA A 451 -4.89 -18.01 5.72
N MET A 452 -5.91 -17.47 5.05
CA MET A 452 -6.99 -18.24 4.40
C MET A 452 -6.45 -19.27 3.41
N LEU A 453 -6.98 -20.49 3.44
CA LEU A 453 -6.59 -21.54 2.50
C LEU A 453 -7.33 -21.35 1.17
N ASN A 454 -6.71 -20.65 0.22
CA ASN A 454 -7.31 -20.22 -1.04
C ASN A 454 -7.25 -21.34 -2.08
N LEU A 455 -8.32 -22.13 -2.19
CA LEU A 455 -8.43 -23.26 -3.11
C LEU A 455 -9.21 -22.93 -4.40
N LEU A 456 -8.93 -23.68 -5.46
CA LEU A 456 -9.75 -23.71 -6.69
C LEU A 456 -10.49 -25.04 -6.87
N GLY A 457 -9.90 -26.12 -6.37
CA GLY A 457 -10.47 -27.46 -6.30
C GLY A 457 -10.16 -28.12 -4.95
N SER A 458 -10.89 -29.17 -4.65
CA SER A 458 -10.68 -30.07 -3.52
C SER A 458 -11.26 -31.44 -3.88
N HIS A 459 -11.13 -32.39 -2.96
CA HIS A 459 -11.74 -33.70 -3.06
C HIS A 459 -13.27 -33.76 -2.91
N ASP A 460 -13.96 -32.64 -2.66
CA ASP A 460 -15.42 -32.58 -2.44
C ASP A 460 -16.16 -31.83 -3.56
N VAL A 461 -15.42 -31.16 -4.44
CA VAL A 461 -15.96 -30.40 -5.56
C VAL A 461 -15.46 -30.95 -6.89
N GLU A 462 -16.17 -30.65 -7.98
CA GLU A 462 -15.73 -30.99 -9.32
C GLU A 462 -14.35 -30.39 -9.65
N ARG A 463 -13.58 -31.08 -10.49
CA ARG A 463 -12.30 -30.57 -10.97
C ARG A 463 -12.50 -29.27 -11.74
N ILE A 464 -11.65 -28.28 -11.48
CA ILE A 464 -11.72 -26.96 -12.13
C ILE A 464 -11.68 -27.06 -13.65
N ARG A 465 -10.82 -27.93 -14.22
CA ARG A 465 -10.73 -28.20 -15.66
C ARG A 465 -12.09 -28.60 -16.24
N THR A 466 -12.80 -29.51 -15.58
CA THR A 466 -14.13 -30.00 -16.02
C THR A 466 -15.17 -28.89 -16.03
N LEU A 467 -15.18 -28.02 -15.02
CA LEU A 467 -16.09 -26.87 -14.98
C LEU A 467 -15.79 -25.87 -16.10
N LEU A 468 -14.51 -25.63 -16.41
CA LEU A 468 -14.10 -24.73 -17.48
C LEU A 468 -14.41 -25.31 -18.86
N GLU A 469 -14.15 -26.59 -19.10
CA GLU A 469 -14.45 -27.28 -20.37
C GLU A 469 -15.94 -27.29 -20.71
N ALA A 470 -16.82 -27.30 -19.69
CA ALA A 470 -18.25 -27.17 -19.90
C ALA A 470 -18.65 -25.82 -20.55
N ARG A 471 -17.81 -24.79 -20.40
CA ARG A 471 -18.05 -23.44 -20.94
C ARG A 471 -17.12 -23.06 -22.09
N TYR A 472 -15.88 -23.53 -22.07
CA TYR A 472 -14.78 -23.12 -22.94
C TYR A 472 -14.25 -24.35 -23.70
N PRO A 473 -14.49 -24.45 -25.02
CA PRO A 473 -14.05 -25.60 -25.79
C PRO A 473 -12.54 -25.62 -26.03
N GLY A 474 -11.94 -26.81 -26.09
CA GLY A 474 -10.55 -27.02 -26.47
C GLY A 474 -9.54 -26.30 -25.56
N GLY A 475 -8.48 -25.74 -26.15
CA GLY A 475 -7.41 -25.05 -25.41
C GLY A 475 -7.84 -23.78 -24.66
N GLU A 476 -9.08 -23.32 -24.84
CA GLU A 476 -9.60 -22.14 -24.14
C GLU A 476 -9.80 -22.39 -22.64
N ALA A 477 -10.28 -23.58 -22.28
CA ALA A 477 -10.38 -23.98 -20.87
C ALA A 477 -9.00 -23.98 -20.22
N LEU A 478 -7.99 -24.52 -20.93
CA LEU A 478 -6.59 -24.58 -20.47
C LEU A 478 -6.06 -23.21 -20.10
N ARG A 479 -6.31 -22.24 -20.98
CA ARG A 479 -5.96 -20.85 -20.79
C ARG A 479 -6.71 -20.20 -19.63
N MET A 480 -8.02 -20.44 -19.49
CA MET A 480 -8.81 -19.91 -18.36
C MET A 480 -8.35 -20.47 -17.01
N GLU A 481 -7.88 -21.71 -16.97
CA GLU A 481 -7.29 -22.26 -15.75
C GLU A 481 -5.97 -21.56 -15.40
N GLY A 482 -5.11 -21.32 -16.38
CA GLY A 482 -3.88 -20.53 -16.17
C GLY A 482 -4.17 -19.11 -15.67
N LEU A 483 -5.22 -18.45 -16.17
CA LEU A 483 -5.69 -17.16 -15.66
C LEU A 483 -6.10 -17.25 -14.18
N LEU A 484 -6.87 -18.27 -13.81
CA LEU A 484 -7.28 -18.50 -12.42
C LEU A 484 -6.08 -18.80 -11.51
N ARG A 485 -5.05 -19.52 -11.98
CA ARG A 485 -3.80 -19.74 -11.24
C ARG A 485 -3.03 -18.44 -11.03
N ALA A 486 -2.94 -17.59 -12.05
CA ALA A 486 -2.29 -16.28 -11.92
C ALA A 486 -2.96 -15.45 -10.82
N TRP A 487 -4.30 -15.44 -10.80
CA TRP A 487 -5.07 -14.76 -9.77
C TRP A 487 -4.88 -15.41 -8.38
N GLN A 488 -4.97 -16.74 -8.28
CA GLN A 488 -4.79 -17.49 -7.03
C GLN A 488 -3.42 -17.20 -6.38
N MET A 489 -2.36 -17.15 -7.19
CA MET A 489 -0.98 -16.98 -6.71
C MET A 489 -0.59 -15.54 -6.42
N THR A 490 -1.44 -14.56 -6.73
CA THR A 490 -1.15 -13.13 -6.52
C THR A 490 -2.11 -12.40 -5.58
N LEU A 491 -3.08 -13.11 -4.97
CA LEU A 491 -3.91 -12.61 -3.87
C LEU A 491 -3.31 -12.86 -2.47
N PRO A 492 -3.73 -12.10 -1.43
CA PRO A 492 -3.50 -12.44 -0.02
C PRO A 492 -4.09 -13.81 0.36
N GLY A 493 -3.44 -14.52 1.29
CA GLY A 493 -3.83 -15.87 1.74
C GLY A 493 -2.80 -16.94 1.37
N ALA A 494 -3.09 -18.19 1.70
CA ALA A 494 -2.28 -19.37 1.38
C ALA A 494 -2.91 -20.13 0.20
N PRO A 495 -2.38 -20.02 -1.04
CA PRO A 495 -2.89 -20.77 -2.18
C PRO A 495 -2.84 -22.28 -1.93
N SER A 496 -3.93 -23.00 -2.24
CA SER A 496 -4.02 -24.46 -2.16
C SER A 496 -4.23 -25.07 -3.54
N VAL A 497 -3.29 -25.91 -3.98
CA VAL A 497 -3.36 -26.67 -5.23
C VAL A 497 -3.83 -28.08 -4.90
N TYR A 498 -4.93 -28.54 -5.51
CA TYR A 498 -5.41 -29.90 -5.35
C TYR A 498 -4.72 -30.82 -6.35
N TYR A 499 -4.17 -31.94 -5.88
CA TYR A 499 -3.24 -32.76 -6.66
C TYR A 499 -3.76 -33.08 -8.07
N GLY A 500 -2.95 -32.81 -9.07
CA GLY A 500 -3.25 -33.09 -10.47
C GLY A 500 -4.11 -32.04 -11.16
N ASP A 501 -4.60 -31.01 -10.48
CA ASP A 501 -5.14 -29.85 -11.18
C ASP A 501 -4.05 -29.18 -12.04
N GLU A 502 -2.84 -29.04 -11.52
CA GLU A 502 -1.67 -28.54 -12.26
C GLU A 502 -1.26 -29.45 -13.42
N ALA A 503 -1.60 -30.74 -13.33
CA ALA A 503 -1.36 -31.72 -14.37
C ALA A 503 -2.53 -31.82 -15.39
N GLY A 504 -3.60 -31.04 -15.20
CA GLY A 504 -4.75 -30.99 -16.11
C GLY A 504 -5.80 -32.07 -15.91
N LEU A 505 -5.91 -32.68 -14.72
CA LEU A 505 -6.93 -33.69 -14.44
C LEU A 505 -8.37 -33.16 -14.57
N THR A 506 -9.22 -33.98 -15.20
CA THR A 506 -10.68 -33.80 -15.26
C THR A 506 -11.41 -34.77 -14.33
N GLY A 507 -12.58 -34.41 -13.85
CA GLY A 507 -13.46 -35.26 -13.05
C GLY A 507 -14.70 -34.52 -12.57
N GLY A 508 -15.85 -35.20 -12.61
CA GLY A 508 -17.11 -34.71 -12.01
C GLY A 508 -17.06 -34.71 -10.47
N LYS A 509 -18.20 -34.92 -9.82
CA LYS A 509 -18.28 -35.01 -8.35
C LYS A 509 -17.64 -36.29 -7.83
N ASP A 510 -17.51 -36.41 -6.50
CA ASP A 510 -17.07 -37.63 -5.82
C ASP A 510 -17.82 -38.87 -6.36
N PRO A 511 -17.12 -39.93 -6.82
CA PRO A 511 -15.67 -40.16 -6.71
C PRO A 511 -14.81 -39.75 -7.91
N GLU A 512 -15.38 -39.16 -8.97
CA GLU A 512 -14.63 -38.84 -10.18
C GLU A 512 -13.57 -37.75 -10.01
N ASN A 513 -13.74 -36.84 -9.04
CA ASN A 513 -12.72 -35.83 -8.70
C ASN A 513 -11.48 -36.41 -8.00
N ARG A 514 -11.50 -37.70 -7.64
CA ARG A 514 -10.40 -38.41 -6.94
C ARG A 514 -9.64 -39.36 -7.87
N LYS A 515 -9.51 -39.05 -9.16
CA LYS A 515 -8.71 -39.88 -10.11
C LYS A 515 -7.24 -40.01 -9.69
N PRO A 516 -6.56 -41.10 -10.07
CA PRO A 516 -5.11 -41.21 -9.88
C PRO A 516 -4.35 -40.07 -10.58
N PHE A 517 -3.28 -39.59 -9.96
CA PHE A 517 -2.40 -38.59 -10.57
C PHE A 517 -1.80 -39.14 -11.88
N PRO A 518 -1.78 -38.36 -12.97
CA PRO A 518 -1.43 -38.86 -14.30
C PRO A 518 0.09 -38.81 -14.53
N TRP A 519 0.87 -39.51 -13.69
CA TRP A 519 2.35 -39.49 -13.78
C TRP A 519 2.85 -39.84 -15.17
N GLY A 520 3.68 -38.97 -15.76
CA GLY A 520 4.22 -39.11 -17.12
C GLY A 520 3.24 -38.74 -18.24
N LYS A 521 2.04 -38.25 -17.90
CA LYS A 521 0.98 -37.77 -18.81
C LYS A 521 0.40 -36.42 -18.35
N GLU A 522 1.18 -35.66 -17.60
CA GLU A 522 0.83 -34.32 -17.13
C GLU A 522 0.69 -33.36 -18.33
N GLU A 523 -0.18 -32.36 -18.21
CA GLU A 523 -0.27 -31.25 -19.18
C GLU A 523 0.89 -30.26 -18.96
N PRO A 524 1.96 -30.28 -19.80
CA PRO A 524 3.21 -29.60 -19.46
C PRO A 524 3.09 -28.07 -19.46
N SER A 525 2.17 -27.54 -20.27
CA SER A 525 1.90 -26.10 -20.35
C SER A 525 1.31 -25.56 -19.04
N LEU A 526 0.38 -26.32 -18.44
CA LEU A 526 -0.27 -25.95 -17.19
C LEU A 526 0.63 -26.16 -15.98
N GLU A 527 1.39 -27.26 -15.95
CA GLU A 527 2.36 -27.52 -14.89
C GLU A 527 3.44 -26.43 -14.87
N GLY A 528 3.99 -26.09 -16.05
CA GLY A 528 4.97 -25.01 -16.20
C GLY A 528 4.41 -23.65 -15.79
N CYS A 529 3.17 -23.34 -16.18
CA CYS A 529 2.43 -22.16 -15.75
C CYS A 529 2.31 -22.11 -14.22
N CYS A 530 1.84 -23.18 -13.58
CA CYS A 530 1.68 -23.28 -12.13
C CYS A 530 3.02 -23.10 -11.40
N ARG A 531 4.06 -23.84 -11.82
CA ARG A 531 5.41 -23.75 -11.28
C ARG A 531 5.96 -22.33 -11.34
N SER A 532 5.86 -21.67 -12.50
CA SER A 532 6.39 -20.31 -12.66
C SER A 532 5.70 -19.29 -11.76
N LEU A 533 4.37 -19.40 -11.58
CA LEU A 533 3.60 -18.54 -10.69
C LEU A 533 3.91 -18.78 -9.20
N ILE A 534 4.09 -20.04 -8.81
CA ILE A 534 4.51 -20.39 -7.44
C ILE A 534 5.89 -19.81 -7.13
N HIS A 535 6.87 -19.99 -8.03
CA HIS A 535 8.20 -19.41 -7.87
C HIS A 535 8.15 -17.88 -7.82
N LEU A 536 7.35 -17.25 -8.67
CA LEU A 536 7.16 -15.80 -8.66
C LEU A 536 6.62 -15.31 -7.30
N ARG A 537 5.60 -15.98 -6.74
CA ARG A 537 5.06 -15.68 -5.41
C ARG A 537 6.11 -15.81 -4.31
N ARG A 538 6.91 -16.88 -4.34
CA ARG A 538 7.94 -17.16 -3.34
C ARG A 538 9.12 -16.19 -3.37
N GLN A 539 9.45 -15.68 -4.55
CA GLN A 539 10.54 -14.72 -4.74
C GLN A 539 10.18 -13.31 -4.25
N HIS A 540 8.88 -12.98 -4.17
CA HIS A 540 8.43 -11.62 -3.87
C HIS A 540 7.44 -11.56 -2.71
N THR A 541 7.91 -11.09 -1.55
CA THR A 541 7.10 -10.90 -0.34
C THR A 541 5.81 -10.11 -0.58
N ALA A 542 5.84 -9.11 -1.48
CA ALA A 542 4.67 -8.32 -1.85
C ALA A 542 3.48 -9.17 -2.33
N LEU A 543 3.74 -10.26 -3.07
CA LEU A 543 2.70 -11.17 -3.56
C LEU A 543 2.10 -12.04 -2.44
N SER A 544 2.83 -12.24 -1.34
CA SER A 544 2.33 -13.00 -0.18
C SER A 544 1.67 -12.08 0.85
N THR A 545 2.47 -11.28 1.56
CA THR A 545 2.03 -10.43 2.69
C THR A 545 1.98 -8.94 2.37
N GLY A 546 2.24 -8.55 1.12
CA GLY A 546 2.09 -7.15 0.70
C GLY A 546 0.65 -6.67 0.75
N ARG A 547 0.49 -5.35 0.74
CA ARG A 547 -0.80 -4.68 0.65
C ARG A 547 -1.51 -5.04 -0.65
N PHE A 548 -2.83 -5.04 -0.65
CA PHE A 548 -3.67 -5.23 -1.84
C PHE A 548 -4.41 -3.92 -2.14
N GLN A 549 -4.51 -3.55 -3.42
CA GLN A 549 -5.33 -2.42 -3.88
C GLN A 549 -5.89 -2.71 -5.27
N THR A 550 -7.19 -2.48 -5.47
CA THR A 550 -7.80 -2.56 -6.80
C THR A 550 -7.49 -1.30 -7.59
N PHE A 551 -6.99 -1.44 -8.81
CA PHE A 551 -6.74 -0.31 -9.72
C PHE A 551 -7.84 -0.17 -10.77
N LEU A 552 -8.36 -1.28 -11.27
CA LEU A 552 -9.46 -1.29 -12.23
C LEU A 552 -10.27 -2.58 -12.10
N ALA A 553 -11.58 -2.48 -11.88
CA ALA A 553 -12.49 -3.63 -11.87
C ALA A 553 -13.75 -3.27 -12.66
N ARG A 554 -13.79 -3.64 -13.95
CA ARG A 554 -14.92 -3.31 -14.84
C ARG A 554 -15.10 -4.35 -15.94
N GLY A 555 -16.31 -4.90 -16.06
CA GLY A 555 -16.64 -5.89 -17.09
C GLY A 555 -15.74 -7.12 -16.98
N ASP A 556 -14.98 -7.43 -18.03
CA ASP A 556 -14.12 -8.61 -18.07
C ASP A 556 -12.68 -8.36 -17.61
N VAL A 557 -12.37 -7.14 -17.17
CA VAL A 557 -11.01 -6.72 -16.81
C VAL A 557 -10.91 -6.46 -15.31
N TYR A 558 -9.95 -7.14 -14.68
CA TYR A 558 -9.57 -6.92 -13.29
C TYR A 558 -8.07 -6.66 -13.18
N VAL A 559 -7.70 -5.47 -12.70
CA VAL A 559 -6.32 -5.02 -12.47
C VAL A 559 -6.17 -4.59 -11.02
N TYR A 560 -5.16 -5.11 -10.34
CA TYR A 560 -4.85 -4.77 -8.96
C TYR A 560 -3.35 -4.77 -8.69
N GLY A 561 -2.96 -4.10 -7.61
CA GLY A 561 -1.60 -3.96 -7.14
C GLY A 561 -1.32 -4.75 -5.87
N ARG A 562 -0.13 -5.32 -5.78
CA ARG A 562 0.48 -5.87 -4.56
C ARG A 562 1.79 -5.16 -4.26
N PHE A 563 1.94 -4.55 -3.07
CA PHE A 563 3.13 -3.75 -2.77
C PHE A 563 3.47 -3.68 -1.28
N LEU A 564 4.73 -3.32 -1.02
CA LEU A 564 5.23 -3.00 0.32
C LEU A 564 5.29 -1.48 0.50
N GLU A 565 5.02 -1.00 1.72
CA GLU A 565 5.14 0.42 2.07
C GLU A 565 6.38 0.62 2.94
N GLY A 566 7.30 1.48 2.50
CA GLY A 566 8.50 1.77 3.29
C GLY A 566 9.42 0.57 3.48
N GLY A 567 9.39 -0.41 2.58
CA GLY A 567 10.16 -1.65 2.70
C GLY A 567 9.50 -2.70 3.58
N ARG A 568 8.23 -2.52 3.99
CA ARG A 568 7.56 -3.40 4.94
C ARG A 568 6.20 -3.90 4.45
N ASP A 569 5.87 -5.13 4.83
CA ASP A 569 4.58 -5.76 4.59
C ASP A 569 3.50 -5.29 5.57
N VAL A 570 2.27 -5.80 5.44
CA VAL A 570 1.14 -5.36 6.29
C VAL A 570 1.28 -5.78 7.76
N PHE A 571 2.26 -6.62 8.09
CA PHE A 571 2.61 -7.07 9.44
C PHE A 571 3.91 -6.42 9.95
N GLY A 572 4.47 -5.47 9.18
CA GLY A 572 5.67 -4.72 9.55
C GLY A 572 6.99 -5.45 9.26
N GLN A 573 6.97 -6.61 8.59
CA GLN A 573 8.18 -7.36 8.25
C GLN A 573 8.89 -6.74 7.04
N PRO A 574 10.23 -6.62 7.06
CA PRO A 574 10.97 -6.05 5.94
C PRO A 574 10.94 -6.97 4.71
N GLY A 575 10.91 -6.39 3.51
CA GLY A 575 10.98 -7.12 2.25
C GLY A 575 11.48 -6.25 1.09
N GLU A 576 11.68 -6.86 -0.08
CA GLU A 576 12.03 -6.12 -1.30
C GLU A 576 10.90 -5.15 -1.66
N ASN A 577 11.21 -3.85 -1.71
CA ASN A 577 10.27 -2.84 -2.16
C ASN A 577 9.95 -3.04 -3.63
N GLY A 578 8.66 -3.08 -3.96
CA GLY A 578 8.19 -3.15 -5.33
C GLY A 578 6.67 -3.08 -5.39
N VAL A 579 6.16 -2.61 -6.52
CA VAL A 579 4.74 -2.67 -6.86
C VAL A 579 4.56 -3.69 -7.95
N PHE A 580 3.74 -4.70 -7.68
CA PHE A 580 3.43 -5.76 -8.61
C PHE A 580 2.01 -5.52 -9.12
N VAL A 581 1.84 -5.40 -10.42
CA VAL A 581 0.55 -5.17 -11.06
C VAL A 581 0.12 -6.47 -11.71
N THR A 582 -1.00 -7.03 -11.26
CA THR A 582 -1.63 -8.19 -11.91
C THR A 582 -2.83 -7.69 -12.71
N ALA A 583 -2.87 -8.02 -14.00
CA ALA A 583 -3.95 -7.67 -14.90
C ALA A 583 -4.54 -8.92 -15.55
N LEU A 584 -5.85 -9.08 -15.42
CA LEU A 584 -6.62 -10.22 -15.93
C LEU A 584 -7.64 -9.70 -16.94
N ASN A 585 -7.69 -10.32 -18.11
CA ASN A 585 -8.75 -10.12 -19.09
C ASN A 585 -9.41 -11.46 -19.37
N ARG A 586 -10.64 -11.65 -18.90
CA ARG A 586 -11.43 -12.86 -19.20
C ARG A 586 -12.08 -12.82 -20.58
N GLY A 587 -12.23 -11.63 -21.14
CA GLY A 587 -13.01 -11.39 -22.36
C GLY A 587 -12.38 -12.00 -23.61
N GLU A 588 -13.18 -12.12 -24.65
CA GLU A 588 -12.76 -12.69 -25.94
C GLU A 588 -12.10 -11.66 -26.87
N GLN A 589 -12.04 -10.40 -26.43
CA GLN A 589 -11.48 -9.29 -27.18
C GLN A 589 -10.18 -8.80 -26.55
N ALA A 590 -9.26 -8.34 -27.39
CA ALA A 590 -8.12 -7.56 -26.95
C ALA A 590 -8.63 -6.19 -26.52
N LEU A 591 -8.15 -5.69 -25.39
CA LEU A 591 -8.57 -4.41 -24.83
C LEU A 591 -7.35 -3.57 -24.49
N GLN A 592 -7.44 -2.27 -24.77
CA GLN A 592 -6.52 -1.29 -24.24
C GLN A 592 -7.21 -0.58 -23.07
N VAL A 593 -6.61 -0.61 -21.88
CA VAL A 593 -7.20 -0.03 -20.67
C VAL A 593 -6.25 0.98 -20.05
N GLU A 594 -6.77 2.16 -19.74
CA GLU A 594 -6.10 3.14 -18.90
C GLU A 594 -6.29 2.74 -17.43
N VAL A 595 -5.19 2.69 -16.69
CA VAL A 595 -5.15 2.26 -15.30
C VAL A 595 -4.56 3.38 -14.48
N GLN A 596 -5.31 3.82 -13.48
CA GLN A 596 -4.86 4.78 -12.48
C GLN A 596 -4.58 4.01 -11.19
N THR A 597 -3.37 4.16 -10.66
CA THR A 597 -3.00 3.42 -9.44
C THR A 597 -3.22 4.24 -8.17
N ASP A 598 -3.49 5.53 -8.30
CA ASP A 598 -3.49 6.50 -7.21
C ASP A 598 -2.13 6.59 -6.48
N GLY A 599 -1.03 6.27 -7.17
CA GLY A 599 0.33 6.57 -6.72
C GLY A 599 1.19 5.46 -6.09
N PRO A 600 0.85 4.16 -6.11
CA PRO A 600 1.82 3.10 -5.83
C PRO A 600 2.82 2.86 -6.98
N ALA A 601 2.38 2.93 -8.24
CA ALA A 601 3.23 2.61 -9.39
C ALA A 601 3.96 3.86 -9.96
N TRP A 602 5.26 3.74 -10.26
CA TRP A 602 6.10 4.82 -10.82
C TRP A 602 7.23 4.30 -11.70
N GLY A 603 7.64 5.08 -12.69
CA GLY A 603 8.75 4.74 -13.57
C GLY A 603 8.29 3.90 -14.76
N GLU A 604 8.53 2.60 -14.72
CA GLU A 604 8.20 1.67 -15.80
C GLU A 604 7.72 0.33 -15.25
N LEU A 605 6.65 -0.22 -15.83
CA LEU A 605 6.21 -1.57 -15.58
C LEU A 605 7.02 -2.53 -16.45
N GLU A 606 7.95 -3.25 -15.83
CA GLU A 606 8.64 -4.36 -16.46
C GLU A 606 7.77 -5.63 -16.39
N PRO A 607 7.52 -6.31 -17.50
CA PRO A 607 6.80 -7.59 -17.46
C PRO A 607 7.63 -8.64 -16.74
N LEU A 608 7.00 -9.33 -15.78
CA LEU A 608 7.60 -10.48 -15.10
C LEU A 608 7.06 -11.81 -15.62
N TRP A 609 5.79 -11.83 -16.00
CA TRP A 609 5.09 -13.06 -16.35
C TRP A 609 3.94 -12.77 -17.30
N SER A 610 3.76 -13.63 -18.30
CA SER A 610 2.63 -13.61 -19.22
C SER A 610 2.05 -15.01 -19.37
N LEU A 611 0.72 -15.10 -19.40
CA LEU A 611 0.03 -16.35 -19.70
C LEU A 611 0.37 -16.88 -21.11
N GLU A 612 0.72 -15.99 -22.04
CA GLU A 612 1.09 -16.36 -23.41
C GLU A 612 2.38 -17.19 -23.47
N ASP A 613 3.28 -17.04 -22.48
CA ASP A 613 4.54 -17.79 -22.42
C ASP A 613 4.31 -19.30 -22.26
N TRP A 614 3.12 -19.67 -21.77
CA TRP A 614 2.73 -21.05 -21.48
C TRP A 614 1.63 -21.57 -22.41
N MET A 615 0.69 -20.69 -22.79
CA MET A 615 -0.54 -21.05 -23.50
C MET A 615 -0.53 -20.63 -24.98
N GLY A 616 0.65 -20.36 -25.55
CA GLY A 616 0.84 -19.86 -26.92
C GLY A 616 0.10 -20.70 -27.97
N TYR A 617 -0.92 -20.08 -28.58
CA TYR A 617 -1.90 -20.57 -29.56
C TYR A 617 -1.58 -21.88 -30.30
N GLY A 618 -2.40 -22.90 -30.05
CA GLY A 618 -2.53 -24.05 -30.95
C GLY A 618 -2.88 -23.64 -32.39
N ASP A 619 -2.17 -24.28 -33.32
CA ASP A 619 -2.57 -24.55 -34.71
C ASP A 619 -2.81 -23.41 -35.73
N THR A 620 -2.37 -22.16 -35.49
CA THR A 620 -2.54 -21.08 -36.50
C THR A 620 -1.29 -20.56 -37.21
N GLY A 621 -0.10 -21.13 -36.97
CA GLY A 621 1.09 -20.88 -37.79
C GLY A 621 1.49 -19.39 -37.95
N LYS A 622 1.05 -18.50 -37.06
CA LYS A 622 1.48 -17.11 -37.01
C LYS A 622 2.57 -16.97 -35.95
N GLU A 623 3.65 -16.28 -36.32
CA GLU A 623 4.86 -16.07 -35.52
C GLU A 623 4.59 -15.71 -34.05
N PRO A 624 5.46 -16.12 -33.10
CA PRO A 624 5.36 -15.70 -31.71
C PRO A 624 5.39 -14.17 -31.64
N LYS A 625 4.30 -13.55 -31.19
CA LYS A 625 4.28 -12.10 -31.01
C LYS A 625 5.15 -11.72 -29.81
N GLN A 626 5.95 -10.68 -30.04
CA GLN A 626 6.80 -9.96 -29.11
C GLN A 626 6.37 -10.10 -27.64
N ALA A 627 7.32 -10.48 -26.78
CA ALA A 627 7.17 -10.39 -25.33
C ALA A 627 6.55 -9.04 -24.94
N PRO A 628 5.73 -8.99 -23.88
CA PRO A 628 5.15 -7.74 -23.43
C PRO A 628 6.26 -6.69 -23.32
N LYS A 629 5.99 -5.46 -23.77
CA LYS A 629 6.98 -4.40 -23.68
C LYS A 629 6.91 -3.77 -22.30
N PRO A 630 8.02 -3.21 -21.79
CA PRO A 630 7.95 -2.33 -20.64
C PRO A 630 6.99 -1.16 -20.93
N ILE A 631 6.20 -0.78 -19.92
CA ILE A 631 5.16 0.26 -20.06
C ILE A 631 5.53 1.45 -19.18
N PRO A 632 5.71 2.65 -19.74
CA PRO A 632 6.01 3.83 -18.93
C PRO A 632 4.81 4.16 -18.04
N VAL A 633 5.11 4.51 -16.78
CA VAL A 633 4.15 5.01 -15.81
C VAL A 633 4.38 6.50 -15.65
N THR A 634 3.34 7.30 -15.88
CA THR A 634 3.39 8.76 -15.77
C THR A 634 2.39 9.19 -14.71
N GLY A 635 2.86 9.79 -13.62
CA GLY A 635 1.95 10.29 -12.57
C GLY A 635 1.16 9.21 -11.80
N GLY A 636 1.56 7.94 -11.90
CA GLY A 636 0.81 6.80 -11.37
C GLY A 636 -0.14 6.13 -12.37
N ASP A 637 -0.21 6.68 -13.58
CA ASP A 637 -1.12 6.23 -14.64
C ASP A 637 -0.33 5.54 -15.76
N PHE A 638 -0.94 4.51 -16.36
CA PHE A 638 -0.39 3.81 -17.51
C PHE A 638 -1.49 3.17 -18.35
N VAL A 639 -1.13 2.77 -19.56
CA VAL A 639 -2.04 2.10 -20.51
C VAL A 639 -1.57 0.67 -20.71
N LEU A 640 -2.45 -0.30 -20.45
CA LEU A 640 -2.19 -1.73 -20.68
C LEU A 640 -2.86 -2.21 -21.95
N ASP A 641 -2.13 -2.97 -22.75
CA ASP A 641 -2.69 -3.79 -23.82
C ASP A 641 -2.92 -5.21 -23.28
N LEU A 642 -4.19 -5.60 -23.16
CA LEU A 642 -4.61 -6.90 -22.61
C LEU A 642 -5.14 -7.80 -23.74
N PRO A 643 -4.44 -8.88 -24.11
CA PRO A 643 -4.96 -9.87 -25.07
C PRO A 643 -6.24 -10.55 -24.56
N PRO A 644 -7.04 -11.18 -25.44
CA PRO A 644 -8.21 -11.97 -25.04
C PRO A 644 -7.85 -13.06 -24.03
N ARG A 645 -8.65 -13.33 -22.99
CA ARG A 645 -8.42 -14.43 -22.03
C ARG A 645 -7.01 -14.45 -21.42
N SER A 646 -6.41 -13.30 -21.15
CA SER A 646 -5.00 -13.18 -20.74
C SER A 646 -4.84 -12.91 -19.24
N GLY A 647 -3.65 -13.23 -18.73
CA GLY A 647 -3.15 -12.78 -17.44
C GLY A 647 -1.74 -12.24 -17.62
N LEU A 648 -1.46 -11.07 -17.07
CA LEU A 648 -0.14 -10.43 -17.11
C LEU A 648 0.24 -10.00 -15.70
N ILE A 649 1.52 -10.15 -15.35
CA ILE A 649 2.08 -9.67 -14.08
C ILE A 649 3.30 -8.81 -14.39
N TYR A 650 3.28 -7.57 -13.91
CA TYR A 650 4.36 -6.61 -14.06
C TYR A 650 4.98 -6.29 -12.71
N ARG A 651 6.27 -5.95 -12.72
CA ARG A 651 6.94 -5.24 -11.63
C ARG A 651 7.15 -3.80 -12.04
N CYS A 652 6.72 -2.90 -11.19
CA CYS A 652 7.07 -1.50 -11.30
C CYS A 652 8.52 -1.27 -10.86
N ARG A 653 9.32 -0.70 -11.75
CA ARG A 653 10.71 -0.28 -11.49
C ARG A 653 10.87 1.21 -11.75
N GLU A 654 11.70 1.84 -10.94
CA GLU A 654 12.20 3.18 -11.28
C GLU A 654 12.92 3.13 -12.63
N LYS A 655 12.64 4.11 -13.51
CA LYS A 655 13.43 4.30 -14.74
C LYS A 655 14.90 4.38 -14.35
N LYS A 656 15.78 3.65 -15.07
CA LYS A 656 17.23 3.69 -14.83
C LYS A 656 17.67 5.15 -14.71
N ALA A 657 18.48 5.45 -13.69
CA ALA A 657 19.05 6.77 -13.51
C ALA A 657 19.67 7.24 -14.84
N LEU A 658 19.50 8.53 -15.12
CA LEU A 658 20.24 9.22 -16.18
C LEU A 658 21.74 8.93 -16.05
N PRO A 659 22.52 9.01 -17.15
CA PRO A 659 23.87 8.47 -17.26
C PRO A 659 24.76 8.73 -16.03
N PRO A 660 25.78 7.87 -15.79
CA PRO A 660 26.60 7.83 -14.57
C PRO A 660 27.32 9.14 -14.19
N GLU A 661 27.20 10.18 -15.00
CA GLU A 661 27.77 11.52 -14.80
C GLU A 661 26.94 12.40 -13.84
N ARG A 662 25.69 12.04 -13.49
CA ARG A 662 24.89 12.83 -12.52
C ARG A 662 25.18 12.46 -11.05
N PRO A 663 25.06 13.43 -10.11
CA PRO A 663 25.13 13.14 -8.68
C PRO A 663 24.08 12.09 -8.28
N ARG A 664 24.50 10.99 -7.67
CA ARG A 664 23.57 9.94 -7.23
C ARG A 664 22.79 10.42 -6.01
N MET A 665 21.46 10.44 -6.10
CA MET A 665 20.57 10.79 -4.99
C MET A 665 20.37 9.58 -4.05
N GLU A 666 21.22 9.45 -3.04
CA GLU A 666 21.05 8.42 -2.01
C GLU A 666 19.86 8.73 -1.09
N ARG A 667 19.23 7.69 -0.55
CA ARG A 667 18.13 7.87 0.41
C ARG A 667 18.66 8.59 1.67
N GLY A 668 17.88 9.56 2.12
CA GLY A 668 18.33 10.60 3.04
C GLY A 668 17.20 11.21 3.85
N ALA A 669 17.57 11.97 4.88
CA ALA A 669 16.72 12.90 5.59
C ALA A 669 17.43 14.25 5.73
N GLY A 670 16.66 15.33 5.73
CA GLY A 670 17.20 16.68 5.81
C GLY A 670 16.27 17.69 6.46
N VAL A 671 16.83 18.88 6.64
CA VAL A 671 16.16 19.99 7.31
C VAL A 671 16.06 21.18 6.39
N LEU A 672 14.86 21.76 6.28
CA LEU A 672 14.62 23.04 5.63
C LEU A 672 14.79 24.15 6.69
N LEU A 673 15.82 24.96 6.55
CA LEU A 673 16.09 26.08 7.46
C LEU A 673 16.87 27.17 6.75
N HIS A 674 16.27 28.34 6.59
CA HIS A 674 17.00 29.46 5.99
C HIS A 674 18.08 30.00 6.95
N PRO A 675 19.29 30.38 6.46
CA PRO A 675 20.36 30.90 7.32
C PRO A 675 20.00 32.16 8.10
N THR A 676 19.06 32.99 7.64
CA THR A 676 18.59 34.17 8.42
C THR A 676 17.89 33.77 9.72
N SER A 677 17.38 32.53 9.81
CA SER A 677 16.78 31.97 11.02
C SER A 677 17.83 31.47 12.02
N LEU A 678 19.11 31.43 11.68
CA LEU A 678 20.16 31.03 12.62
C LEU A 678 20.45 32.17 13.64
N PRO A 679 20.80 31.83 14.89
CA PRO A 679 21.09 32.85 15.89
C PRO A 679 22.38 33.61 15.57
N GLY A 680 22.31 34.94 15.57
CA GLY A 680 23.48 35.81 15.41
C GLY A 680 23.08 37.26 15.17
N GLU A 681 23.89 38.18 15.68
CA GLU A 681 23.68 39.64 15.50
C GLU A 681 24.48 40.21 14.31
N ASN A 682 25.47 39.46 13.81
CA ASN A 682 26.33 39.85 12.69
C ASN A 682 26.76 38.62 11.87
N GLY A 683 27.37 38.85 10.71
CA GLY A 683 27.75 37.78 9.79
C GLY A 683 28.76 36.77 10.34
N ARG A 684 29.62 37.17 11.30
CA ARG A 684 30.54 36.25 11.96
C ARG A 684 29.79 35.27 12.87
N GLU A 685 28.85 35.77 13.67
CA GLU A 685 28.03 34.92 14.53
C GLU A 685 27.12 33.99 13.73
N ILE A 686 26.54 34.48 12.62
CA ILE A 686 25.73 33.67 11.71
C ILE A 686 26.57 32.56 11.08
N LEU A 687 27.78 32.88 10.61
CA LEU A 687 28.73 31.89 10.10
C LEU A 687 29.04 30.82 11.16
N GLU A 688 29.34 31.21 12.40
CA GLU A 688 29.59 30.25 13.49
C GLU A 688 28.36 29.41 13.82
N SER A 689 27.16 30.00 13.77
CA SER A 689 25.89 29.28 13.98
C SER A 689 25.58 28.30 12.85
N ALA A 690 25.91 28.63 11.60
CA ALA A 690 25.79 27.71 10.48
C ALA A 690 26.69 26.48 10.66
N ILE A 691 27.95 26.67 11.12
CA ILE A 691 28.84 25.55 11.42
C ILE A 691 28.29 24.67 12.54
N ARG A 692 27.78 25.26 13.64
CA ARG A 692 27.14 24.51 14.72
C ARG A 692 25.88 23.77 14.26
N PHE A 693 25.12 24.35 13.33
CA PHE A 693 23.95 23.71 12.76
C PHE A 693 24.36 22.47 11.93
N LEU A 694 25.43 22.56 11.15
CA LEU A 694 26.00 21.41 10.45
C LEU A 694 26.47 20.31 11.42
N ASP A 695 27.09 20.67 12.56
CA ASP A 695 27.44 19.70 13.61
C ASP A 695 26.20 18.99 14.16
N PHE A 696 25.10 19.73 14.38
CA PHE A 696 23.81 19.17 14.80
C PHE A 696 23.25 18.20 13.75
N LEU A 697 23.23 18.59 12.47
CA LEU A 697 22.73 17.75 11.38
C LEU A 697 23.53 16.44 11.30
N GLN A 698 24.86 16.52 11.36
CA GLN A 698 25.73 15.34 11.37
C GLN A 698 25.45 14.43 12.58
N ALA A 699 25.31 15.01 13.77
CA ALA A 699 24.98 14.27 14.99
C ALA A 699 23.61 13.58 14.89
N ALA A 700 22.64 14.25 14.26
CA ALA A 700 21.29 13.78 14.00
C ALA A 700 21.17 12.76 12.85
N GLY A 701 22.27 12.49 12.14
CA GLY A 701 22.27 11.64 10.95
C GLY A 701 21.55 12.25 9.74
N GLN A 702 21.27 13.55 9.76
CA GLN A 702 20.68 14.28 8.64
C GLN A 702 21.77 14.51 7.59
N LYS A 703 21.44 14.25 6.32
CA LYS A 703 22.37 14.34 5.19
C LYS A 703 22.12 15.56 4.32
N ILE A 704 20.99 16.26 4.50
CA ILE A 704 20.61 17.39 3.63
C ILE A 704 20.28 18.62 4.47
N TRP A 705 20.79 19.77 4.04
CA TRP A 705 20.32 21.08 4.49
C TRP A 705 19.73 21.83 3.30
N GLN A 706 18.41 22.02 3.31
CA GLN A 706 17.74 22.87 2.33
C GLN A 706 17.72 24.32 2.80
N ILE A 707 18.08 25.20 1.87
CA ILE A 707 18.22 26.63 2.05
C ILE A 707 17.37 27.30 0.97
N LEU A 708 16.54 28.25 1.41
CA LEU A 708 15.76 29.13 0.53
C LEU A 708 16.70 30.13 -0.18
N PRO A 709 16.23 30.92 -1.16
CA PRO A 709 17.13 31.68 -2.03
C PRO A 709 18.01 32.64 -1.21
N LEU A 710 19.32 32.59 -1.47
CA LEU A 710 20.31 33.39 -0.76
C LEU A 710 20.47 34.80 -1.35
N ASN A 711 19.61 35.18 -2.28
CA ASN A 711 19.74 36.42 -3.01
C ASN A 711 19.27 37.65 -2.19
N PRO A 712 19.75 38.86 -2.50
CA PRO A 712 19.30 40.09 -1.84
C PRO A 712 17.79 40.26 -1.97
N PRO A 713 17.05 40.39 -0.85
CA PRO A 713 15.60 40.53 -0.91
C PRO A 713 15.20 41.84 -1.57
N GLY A 714 14.09 41.81 -2.30
CA GLY A 714 13.49 43.02 -2.89
C GLY A 714 12.27 43.50 -2.11
N LEU A 715 11.21 43.88 -2.82
CA LEU A 715 9.98 44.40 -2.21
C LEU A 715 9.41 43.40 -1.18
N GLY A 716 9.07 43.88 0.02
CA GLY A 716 8.48 43.07 1.09
C GLY A 716 9.47 42.13 1.79
N ASP A 717 10.77 42.44 1.73
CA ASP A 717 11.87 41.62 2.25
C ASP A 717 11.89 40.18 1.69
N SER A 718 11.30 39.98 0.49
CA SER A 718 11.19 38.66 -0.12
C SER A 718 12.42 38.30 -0.98
N PRO A 719 13.08 37.16 -0.72
CA PRO A 719 14.18 36.67 -1.57
C PRO A 719 13.70 36.16 -2.94
N TYR A 720 12.38 35.99 -3.13
CA TYR A 720 11.76 35.61 -4.41
C TYR A 720 11.50 36.81 -5.34
N LEU A 721 11.66 38.04 -4.84
CA LEU A 721 11.66 39.28 -5.63
C LEU A 721 13.05 39.92 -5.63
N SER A 722 14.09 39.10 -5.83
CA SER A 722 15.47 39.54 -5.67
C SER A 722 15.89 40.66 -6.63
N LEU A 723 16.75 41.56 -6.12
CA LEU A 723 17.45 42.59 -6.90
C LEU A 723 18.50 42.01 -7.86
N SER A 724 18.90 40.75 -7.68
CA SER A 724 19.63 40.00 -8.70
C SER A 724 19.48 38.48 -8.59
N ALA A 725 19.49 37.78 -9.72
CA ALA A 725 19.48 36.32 -9.76
C ALA A 725 20.83 35.67 -9.41
N PHE A 726 21.91 36.47 -9.34
CA PHE A 726 23.29 36.01 -9.14
C PHE A 726 23.90 36.45 -7.81
N ALA A 727 23.53 37.62 -7.32
CA ALA A 727 24.11 38.18 -6.11
C ALA A 727 23.66 37.39 -4.87
N GLY A 728 24.53 37.31 -3.86
CA GLY A 728 24.17 36.84 -2.52
C GLY A 728 23.79 37.99 -1.59
N GLN A 729 22.96 37.73 -0.58
CA GLN A 729 22.48 38.72 0.38
C GLN A 729 23.65 39.22 1.27
N GLU A 730 24.16 40.42 0.99
CA GLU A 730 25.39 40.89 1.62
C GLU A 730 25.27 41.07 3.14
N GLU A 731 24.10 41.46 3.61
CA GLU A 731 23.80 41.70 5.02
C GLU A 731 23.86 40.42 5.86
N LEU A 732 23.58 39.26 5.25
CA LEU A 732 23.54 37.96 5.95
C LEU A 732 24.91 37.57 6.52
N LEU A 733 25.99 37.85 5.79
CA LEU A 733 27.37 37.49 6.15
C LEU A 733 28.28 38.73 6.29
N ALA A 734 27.69 39.91 6.41
CA ALA A 734 28.40 41.16 6.62
C ALA A 734 29.28 41.08 7.89
N GLY A 735 30.56 41.42 7.72
CA GLY A 735 31.54 41.40 8.81
C GLY A 735 32.09 40.02 9.17
N ALA A 736 31.71 38.95 8.46
CA ALA A 736 32.35 37.63 8.61
C ALA A 736 33.85 37.68 8.26
N PHE A 737 34.22 38.53 7.31
CA PHE A 737 35.58 38.88 6.92
C PHE A 737 35.68 40.40 6.67
N PRO A 738 36.88 41.00 6.78
CA PRO A 738 37.08 42.38 6.34
C PRO A 738 36.86 42.51 4.83
N LEU A 739 36.40 43.68 4.38
CA LEU A 739 36.32 43.99 2.95
C LEU A 739 37.71 43.87 2.30
N PRO A 740 37.79 43.32 1.07
CA PRO A 740 39.07 43.16 0.39
C PRO A 740 39.65 44.53 -0.01
N ARG A 741 40.98 44.60 -0.08
CA ARG A 741 41.65 45.73 -0.75
C ARG A 741 41.55 45.57 -2.26
N ALA A 742 41.59 46.67 -3.00
CA ALA A 742 41.48 46.64 -4.47
C ALA A 742 42.62 45.83 -5.14
N ASP A 743 43.78 45.74 -4.51
CA ASP A 743 44.97 44.98 -4.95
C ASP A 743 45.01 43.53 -4.41
N ASP A 744 43.99 43.07 -3.69
CA ASP A 744 43.93 41.71 -3.16
C ASP A 744 43.84 40.68 -4.31
N PRO A 745 44.82 39.75 -4.43
CA PRO A 745 44.82 38.76 -5.50
C PRO A 745 43.60 37.83 -5.50
N GLU A 746 43.09 37.44 -4.33
CA GLU A 746 41.89 36.59 -4.23
C GLU A 746 40.65 37.35 -4.70
N PHE A 747 40.57 38.64 -4.39
CA PHE A 747 39.48 39.49 -4.86
C PHE A 747 39.52 39.69 -6.38
N ALA A 748 40.71 39.90 -6.95
CA ALA A 748 40.88 39.99 -8.40
C ALA A 748 40.50 38.69 -9.13
N VAL A 749 40.82 37.52 -8.54
CA VAL A 749 40.39 36.22 -9.07
C VAL A 749 38.87 36.08 -9.00
N PHE A 750 38.24 36.44 -7.87
CA PHE A 750 36.80 36.41 -7.72
C PHE A 750 36.10 37.28 -8.76
N ARG A 751 36.57 38.53 -8.97
CA ARG A 751 36.02 39.42 -9.99
C ARG A 751 36.10 38.84 -11.39
N ARG A 752 37.24 38.25 -11.77
CA ARG A 752 37.38 37.59 -13.09
C ARG A 752 36.43 36.39 -13.24
N ARG A 753 36.27 35.59 -12.20
CA ARG A 753 35.38 34.43 -12.22
C ARG A 753 33.91 34.82 -12.31
N GLN A 754 33.50 35.88 -11.62
CA GLN A 754 32.12 36.38 -11.58
C GLN A 754 31.84 37.54 -12.56
N GLN A 755 32.71 37.73 -13.56
CA GLN A 755 32.71 38.92 -14.43
C GLN A 755 31.41 39.11 -15.24
N TYR A 756 30.64 38.04 -15.46
CA TYR A 756 29.42 38.10 -16.27
C TYR A 756 28.35 39.01 -15.65
N TRP A 757 28.21 39.02 -14.33
CA TRP A 757 27.15 39.73 -13.62
C TRP A 757 27.68 40.73 -12.58
N LEU A 758 28.86 40.49 -12.00
CA LEU A 758 29.31 41.20 -10.80
C LEU A 758 29.49 42.70 -11.03
N GLU A 759 30.07 43.10 -12.16
CA GLU A 759 30.35 44.50 -12.45
C GLU A 759 29.05 45.27 -12.74
N ASP A 760 28.12 44.66 -13.48
CA ASP A 760 26.78 45.24 -13.72
C ASP A 760 26.00 45.36 -12.41
N TYR A 761 26.02 44.33 -11.55
CA TYR A 761 25.37 44.37 -10.25
C TYR A 761 25.98 45.45 -9.33
N ALA A 762 27.31 45.53 -9.27
CA ALA A 762 28.00 46.51 -8.45
C ALA A 762 27.74 47.95 -8.93
N LEU A 763 27.69 48.17 -10.24
CA LEU A 763 27.32 49.45 -10.84
C LEU A 763 25.84 49.78 -10.59
N PHE A 764 24.94 48.82 -10.78
CA PHE A 764 23.52 48.95 -10.49
C PHE A 764 23.29 49.39 -9.03
N GLN A 765 23.92 48.71 -8.07
CA GLN A 765 23.80 49.06 -6.65
C GLN A 765 24.36 50.45 -6.34
N ALA A 766 25.49 50.83 -6.94
CA ALA A 766 26.08 52.15 -6.74
C ALA A 766 25.17 53.27 -7.29
N ILE A 767 24.63 53.10 -8.50
CA ILE A 767 23.69 54.06 -9.11
C ILE A 767 22.40 54.11 -8.30
N ARG A 768 21.82 52.96 -7.96
CA ARG A 768 20.61 52.86 -7.14
C ARG A 768 20.76 53.63 -5.82
N LYS A 769 21.91 53.47 -5.16
CA LYS A 769 22.23 54.20 -3.92
C LYS A 769 22.33 55.71 -4.16
N GLN A 770 22.96 56.14 -5.25
CA GLN A 770 23.07 57.56 -5.62
C GLN A 770 21.68 58.21 -5.80
N TYR A 771 20.72 57.49 -6.38
CA TYR A 771 19.34 57.94 -6.59
C TYR A 771 18.38 57.50 -5.47
N GLY A 772 18.88 57.28 -4.25
CA GLY A 772 18.04 57.08 -3.07
C GLY A 772 17.17 55.82 -3.09
N GLY A 773 17.57 54.78 -3.81
CA GLY A 773 16.84 53.52 -3.89
C GLY A 773 15.78 53.45 -5.00
N MET A 774 15.66 54.49 -5.83
CA MET A 774 14.68 54.54 -6.93
C MET A 774 14.87 53.39 -7.93
N PRO A 775 13.78 52.80 -8.46
CA PRO A 775 13.84 51.79 -9.51
C PRO A 775 14.54 52.30 -10.76
N TRP A 776 15.24 51.42 -11.47
CA TRP A 776 16.04 51.82 -12.64
C TRP A 776 15.20 52.43 -13.78
N GLN A 777 13.91 52.10 -13.87
CA GLN A 777 12.97 52.69 -14.82
C GLN A 777 12.77 54.20 -14.61
N GLN A 778 13.14 54.72 -13.44
CA GLN A 778 13.01 56.14 -13.06
C GLN A 778 14.35 56.88 -13.07
N TRP A 779 15.44 56.22 -13.48
CA TRP A 779 16.75 56.86 -13.59
C TRP A 779 16.82 57.80 -14.80
N PRO A 780 17.81 58.72 -14.86
CA PRO A 780 18.04 59.54 -16.05
C PRO A 780 18.15 58.68 -17.32
N GLU A 781 17.57 59.17 -18.43
CA GLU A 781 17.41 58.38 -19.67
C GLU A 781 18.73 57.72 -20.14
N ALA A 782 19.86 58.41 -20.03
CA ALA A 782 21.15 57.87 -20.45
C ALA A 782 21.62 56.65 -19.60
N LEU A 783 21.25 56.57 -18.31
CA LEU A 783 21.55 55.44 -17.43
C LEU A 783 20.50 54.33 -17.57
N LYS A 784 19.22 54.69 -17.74
CA LYS A 784 18.11 53.77 -18.04
C LYS A 784 18.36 53.02 -19.36
N GLU A 785 18.76 53.73 -20.40
CA GLU A 785 19.10 53.19 -21.73
C GLU A 785 20.52 52.62 -21.83
N ARG A 786 21.26 52.56 -20.71
CA ARG A 786 22.61 51.99 -20.62
C ARG A 786 23.57 52.56 -21.68
N ASN A 787 23.52 53.87 -21.91
CA ASN A 787 24.43 54.53 -22.84
C ASN A 787 25.90 54.28 -22.41
N PRO A 788 26.77 53.76 -23.29
CA PRO A 788 28.12 53.36 -22.91
C PRO A 788 28.98 54.47 -22.27
N GLU A 789 28.85 55.71 -22.75
CA GLU A 789 29.60 56.84 -22.21
C GLU A 789 29.08 57.24 -20.83
N ALA A 790 27.76 57.23 -20.63
CA ALA A 790 27.13 57.51 -19.35
C ALA A 790 27.48 56.44 -18.30
N LEU A 791 27.50 55.16 -18.67
CA LEU A 791 27.91 54.07 -17.79
C LEU A 791 29.40 54.14 -17.44
N ALA A 792 30.27 54.43 -18.41
CA ALA A 792 31.70 54.62 -18.16
C ALA A 792 31.96 55.78 -17.19
N ARG A 793 31.24 56.90 -17.37
CA ARG A 793 31.30 58.05 -16.47
C ARG A 793 30.79 57.70 -15.06
N ALA A 794 29.63 57.07 -14.94
CA ALA A 794 29.09 56.63 -13.65
C ALA A 794 30.03 55.64 -12.96
N GLY A 795 30.63 54.71 -13.69
CA GLY A 795 31.63 53.77 -13.15
C GLY A 795 32.89 54.44 -12.63
N GLN A 796 33.32 55.57 -13.23
CA GLN A 796 34.44 56.37 -12.72
C GLN A 796 34.04 57.22 -11.50
N GLU A 797 32.92 57.92 -11.58
CA GLU A 797 32.42 58.79 -10.50
C GLU A 797 32.06 57.98 -9.24
N LEU A 798 31.58 56.74 -9.40
CA LEU A 798 31.17 55.84 -8.32
C LEU A 798 32.17 54.71 -8.05
N ALA A 799 33.41 54.80 -8.53
CA ALA A 799 34.38 53.69 -8.50
C ALA A 799 34.60 53.08 -7.09
N GLU A 800 34.60 53.91 -6.04
CA GLU A 800 34.72 53.43 -4.65
C GLU A 800 33.50 52.61 -4.21
N GLU A 801 32.29 53.07 -4.55
CA GLU A 801 31.04 52.37 -4.21
C GLU A 801 30.89 51.07 -5.02
N VAL A 802 31.26 51.09 -6.31
CA VAL A 802 31.29 49.89 -7.17
C VAL A 802 32.27 48.86 -6.59
N THR A 803 33.49 49.27 -6.27
CA THR A 803 34.51 48.38 -5.67
C THR A 803 34.02 47.84 -4.31
N ARG A 804 33.37 48.68 -3.50
CA ARG A 804 32.79 48.27 -2.22
C ARG A 804 31.66 47.26 -2.40
N ALA A 805 30.75 47.46 -3.34
CA ALA A 805 29.65 46.53 -3.64
C ALA A 805 30.18 45.17 -4.08
N ALA A 806 31.13 45.15 -5.03
CA ALA A 806 31.81 43.92 -5.44
C ALA A 806 32.58 43.25 -4.27
N GLY A 807 33.20 44.05 -3.40
CA GLY A 807 33.89 43.57 -2.21
C GLY A 807 32.96 42.90 -1.18
N LYS A 808 31.72 43.38 -1.03
CA LYS A 808 30.72 42.73 -0.18
C LYS A 808 30.31 41.36 -0.73
N GLN A 809 30.11 41.25 -2.04
CA GLN A 809 29.84 39.96 -2.70
C GLN A 809 31.01 38.98 -2.50
N TYR A 810 32.26 39.45 -2.62
CA TYR A 810 33.43 38.62 -2.29
C TYR A 810 33.40 38.09 -0.85
N VAL A 811 33.07 38.95 0.13
CA VAL A 811 32.95 38.53 1.54
C VAL A 811 31.85 37.48 1.71
N PHE A 812 30.69 37.68 1.08
CA PHE A 812 29.59 36.73 1.09
C PHE A 812 30.03 35.35 0.54
N PHE A 813 30.52 35.28 -0.70
CA PHE A 813 30.94 34.02 -1.33
C PHE A 813 32.11 33.35 -0.60
N LYS A 814 33.02 34.13 0.01
CA LYS A 814 34.11 33.60 0.84
C LYS A 814 33.58 32.94 2.11
N ALA A 815 32.66 33.59 2.81
CA ALA A 815 32.04 33.07 4.02
C ALA A 815 31.13 31.88 3.71
N TRP A 816 30.29 31.98 2.68
CA TRP A 816 29.44 30.87 2.23
C TRP A 816 30.27 29.67 1.77
N GLY A 817 31.36 29.89 1.03
CA GLY A 817 32.29 28.83 0.65
C GLY A 817 32.91 28.10 1.86
N LYS A 818 33.04 28.75 3.02
CA LYS A 818 33.46 28.07 4.27
C LYS A 818 32.35 27.19 4.83
N ILE A 819 31.09 27.63 4.78
CA ILE A 819 29.92 26.83 5.18
C ILE A 819 29.81 25.60 4.28
N ARG A 820 29.90 25.79 2.95
CA ARG A 820 29.82 24.70 1.98
C ARG A 820 30.92 23.66 2.16
N ARG A 821 32.18 24.09 2.37
CA ARG A 821 33.27 23.14 2.69
C ARG A 821 32.98 22.37 3.98
N ALA A 822 32.53 23.05 5.03
CA ALA A 822 32.20 22.40 6.29
C ALA A 822 31.03 21.40 6.18
N ALA A 823 30.05 21.68 5.32
CA ALA A 823 28.94 20.76 5.02
C ALA A 823 29.47 19.51 4.31
N ARG A 824 30.30 19.68 3.28
CA ARG A 824 30.95 18.59 2.54
C ARG A 824 31.81 17.71 3.45
N ASP A 825 32.64 18.31 4.30
CA ASP A 825 33.50 17.59 5.26
C ASP A 825 32.68 16.73 6.25
N ARG A 826 31.40 17.05 6.43
CA ARG A 826 30.46 16.31 7.30
C ARG A 826 29.55 15.36 6.53
N GLY A 827 29.66 15.29 5.20
CA GLY A 827 28.76 14.51 4.34
C GLY A 827 27.35 15.08 4.25
N ILE A 828 27.20 16.40 4.40
CA ILE A 828 25.91 17.11 4.28
C ILE A 828 25.83 17.78 2.91
N THR A 829 24.81 17.40 2.15
CA THR A 829 24.43 18.00 0.87
C THR A 829 23.69 19.31 1.10
N LEU A 830 24.09 20.38 0.40
CA LEU A 830 23.32 21.62 0.35
C LEU A 830 22.32 21.59 -0.80
N LEU A 831 21.03 21.74 -0.46
CA LEU A 831 19.94 21.91 -1.43
C LEU A 831 19.55 23.39 -1.45
N GLY A 832 19.97 24.12 -2.47
CA GLY A 832 19.55 25.51 -2.69
C GLY A 832 18.15 25.61 -3.30
N ASP A 833 17.63 26.82 -3.36
CA ASP A 833 16.31 27.13 -3.93
C ASP A 833 16.49 28.26 -4.95
N MET A 834 15.91 28.09 -6.14
CA MET A 834 16.03 29.04 -7.24
C MET A 834 14.63 29.52 -7.65
N PRO A 835 14.27 30.79 -7.37
CA PRO A 835 13.05 31.41 -7.87
C PRO A 835 13.01 31.35 -9.39
N LEU A 836 11.85 31.06 -10.00
CA LEU A 836 11.75 31.09 -11.46
C LEU A 836 12.08 32.49 -11.99
N PHE A 837 11.44 33.50 -11.43
CA PHE A 837 11.46 34.87 -11.92
C PHE A 837 12.44 35.79 -11.16
N VAL A 838 12.67 36.97 -11.73
CA VAL A 838 13.47 38.07 -11.13
C VAL A 838 12.58 39.29 -10.90
N ALA A 839 12.99 40.23 -10.03
CA ALA A 839 12.24 41.47 -9.88
C ALA A 839 12.34 42.36 -11.14
N PRO A 840 11.29 43.12 -11.49
CA PRO A 840 11.36 44.09 -12.59
C PRO A 840 12.43 45.17 -12.35
N ASP A 841 12.65 45.52 -11.08
CA ASP A 841 13.69 46.43 -10.64
C ASP A 841 14.91 45.63 -10.14
N SER A 842 15.67 45.06 -11.08
CA SER A 842 16.85 44.24 -10.79
C SER A 842 18.02 44.57 -11.73
N ALA A 843 19.23 44.24 -11.29
CA ALA A 843 20.43 44.36 -12.12
C ALA A 843 20.31 43.50 -13.38
N ASP A 844 19.68 42.34 -13.28
CA ASP A 844 19.45 41.40 -14.38
C ASP A 844 18.58 42.00 -15.49
N VAL A 845 17.41 42.55 -15.13
CA VAL A 845 16.49 43.14 -16.11
C VAL A 845 17.07 44.42 -16.70
N TRP A 846 17.77 45.22 -15.90
CA TRP A 846 18.46 46.42 -16.37
C TRP A 846 19.58 46.08 -17.36
N ALA A 847 20.43 45.10 -17.04
CA ALA A 847 21.59 44.75 -17.87
C ALA A 847 21.24 43.96 -19.14
N HIS A 848 20.15 43.18 -19.11
CA HIS A 848 19.76 42.26 -20.18
C HIS A 848 18.32 42.44 -20.65
N ARG A 849 17.90 43.68 -20.94
CA ARG A 849 16.53 44.02 -21.38
C ARG A 849 16.04 43.17 -22.56
N GLU A 850 16.94 42.72 -23.42
CA GLU A 850 16.65 41.87 -24.58
C GLU A 850 16.01 40.52 -24.24
N TYR A 851 16.22 40.01 -23.03
CA TYR A 851 15.69 38.73 -22.58
C TYR A 851 14.33 38.80 -21.88
N PHE A 852 13.76 40.00 -21.70
CA PHE A 852 12.52 40.20 -20.95
C PHE A 852 11.44 40.88 -21.80
N GLN A 853 10.17 40.59 -21.50
CA GLN A 853 9.01 41.20 -22.15
C GLN A 853 8.72 42.56 -21.52
N LEU A 854 9.35 43.60 -22.06
CA LEU A 854 9.25 44.98 -21.58
C LEU A 854 8.66 45.90 -22.67
N ASP A 855 8.08 47.01 -22.26
CA ASP A 855 7.74 48.13 -23.13
C ASP A 855 8.98 49.03 -23.39
N GLY A 856 8.79 50.10 -24.19
CA GLY A 856 9.86 51.04 -24.51
C GLY A 856 10.47 51.74 -23.29
N ASP A 857 9.71 51.86 -22.20
CA ASP A 857 10.13 52.50 -20.95
C ASP A 857 10.71 51.53 -19.93
N GLY A 858 10.80 50.24 -20.26
CA GLY A 858 11.39 49.22 -19.38
C GLY A 858 10.43 48.65 -18.34
N TYR A 859 9.12 48.89 -18.49
CA TYR A 859 8.10 48.26 -17.65
C TYR A 859 7.61 46.96 -18.30
N PRO A 860 7.24 45.93 -17.51
CA PRO A 860 6.69 44.69 -18.04
C PRO A 860 5.39 44.93 -18.82
N THR A 861 5.24 44.34 -20.00
CA THR A 861 3.97 44.37 -20.76
C THR A 861 2.97 43.35 -20.23
N GLU A 862 3.48 42.19 -19.80
CA GLU A 862 2.78 41.15 -19.09
C GLU A 862 3.66 40.71 -17.90
N VAL A 863 3.01 40.26 -16.83
CA VAL A 863 3.65 39.83 -15.58
C VAL A 863 3.32 38.39 -15.25
N ALA A 864 4.19 37.76 -14.48
CA ALA A 864 3.98 36.42 -13.97
C ALA A 864 2.86 36.37 -12.91
N GLY A 865 2.16 35.26 -12.88
CA GLY A 865 1.18 34.96 -11.85
C GLY A 865 0.77 33.49 -11.86
N VAL A 866 -0.28 33.18 -11.11
CA VAL A 866 -0.97 31.89 -11.12
C VAL A 866 -2.46 32.11 -11.33
N PRO A 867 -3.13 31.21 -12.08
CA PRO A 867 -4.59 31.28 -12.24
C PRO A 867 -5.29 31.09 -10.89
N PRO A 868 -6.59 31.39 -10.80
CA PRO A 868 -7.40 31.01 -9.64
C PRO A 868 -7.21 29.55 -9.25
N ASP A 869 -6.91 29.31 -7.98
CA ASP A 869 -6.68 27.99 -7.40
C ASP A 869 -7.23 27.91 -5.97
N TYR A 870 -6.93 26.82 -5.26
CA TYR A 870 -7.42 26.61 -3.89
C TYR A 870 -6.75 27.52 -2.85
N PHE A 871 -5.60 28.12 -3.15
CA PHE A 871 -4.95 29.11 -2.28
C PHE A 871 -5.49 30.52 -2.51
N SER A 872 -5.87 30.86 -3.75
CA SER A 872 -6.46 32.14 -4.10
C SER A 872 -7.56 32.01 -5.16
N ALA A 873 -8.80 32.28 -4.77
CA ALA A 873 -9.95 32.33 -5.68
C ALA A 873 -9.84 33.40 -6.78
N GLN A 874 -8.96 34.39 -6.62
CA GLN A 874 -8.69 35.43 -7.61
C GLN A 874 -7.38 35.17 -8.39
N GLY A 875 -6.67 34.08 -8.07
CA GLY A 875 -5.30 33.83 -8.49
C GLY A 875 -4.32 34.83 -7.85
N GLN A 876 -3.07 34.83 -8.30
CA GLN A 876 -2.06 35.75 -7.76
C GLN A 876 -1.31 36.44 -8.90
N VAL A 877 -1.02 37.72 -8.70
CA VAL A 877 -0.20 38.53 -9.60
C VAL A 877 1.09 38.88 -8.86
N TRP A 878 2.22 38.38 -9.33
CA TRP A 878 3.51 38.56 -8.64
C TRP A 878 4.29 39.77 -9.13
N GLY A 879 3.99 40.26 -10.33
CA GLY A 879 4.58 41.47 -10.89
C GLY A 879 5.93 41.27 -11.58
N ASN A 880 6.47 40.04 -11.61
CA ASN A 880 7.72 39.75 -12.30
C ASN A 880 7.57 39.84 -13.84
N PRO A 881 8.57 40.34 -14.57
CA PRO A 881 8.57 40.30 -16.03
C PRO A 881 8.65 38.86 -16.56
N LEU A 882 8.00 38.63 -17.71
CA LEU A 882 8.10 37.37 -18.44
C LEU A 882 9.34 37.34 -19.33
N TYR A 883 9.84 36.14 -19.60
CA TYR A 883 11.02 35.93 -20.45
C TYR A 883 10.69 35.95 -21.94
N ARG A 884 11.68 36.35 -22.75
CA ARG A 884 11.72 36.17 -24.20
C ARG A 884 12.53 34.91 -24.53
N TRP A 885 11.88 33.75 -24.42
CA TRP A 885 12.51 32.46 -24.64
C TRP A 885 13.13 32.31 -26.04
N ASP A 886 12.54 32.97 -27.04
CA ASP A 886 13.06 33.06 -28.41
C ASP A 886 14.44 33.75 -28.47
N ALA A 887 14.59 34.86 -27.75
CA ALA A 887 15.84 35.62 -27.70
C ALA A 887 16.91 34.86 -26.90
N MET A 888 16.54 34.25 -25.77
CA MET A 888 17.44 33.41 -24.97
C MET A 888 17.86 32.13 -25.72
N ALA A 889 17.02 31.56 -26.58
CA ALA A 889 17.41 30.39 -27.37
C ALA A 889 18.51 30.73 -28.41
N GLN A 890 18.47 31.95 -28.97
CA GLN A 890 19.41 32.38 -30.03
C GLN A 890 20.86 32.49 -29.54
N ASP A 891 21.07 32.76 -28.26
CA ASP A 891 22.41 32.83 -27.66
C ASP A 891 22.84 31.53 -26.96
N GLY A 892 22.05 30.46 -27.11
CA GLY A 892 22.28 29.16 -26.48
C GLY A 892 21.96 29.14 -24.99
N TRP A 893 21.06 29.99 -24.49
CA TRP A 893 20.63 30.06 -23.10
C TRP A 893 21.72 30.58 -22.15
N ARG A 894 22.56 31.51 -22.61
CA ARG A 894 23.77 31.92 -21.87
C ARG A 894 23.46 32.46 -20.47
N TRP A 895 22.45 33.32 -20.33
CA TRP A 895 22.06 33.88 -19.03
C TRP A 895 21.70 32.78 -18.01
N TRP A 896 20.95 31.77 -18.44
CA TRP A 896 20.60 30.62 -17.59
C TRP A 896 21.80 29.74 -17.26
N GLN A 897 22.69 29.48 -18.21
CA GLN A 897 23.93 28.74 -17.94
C GLN A 897 24.78 29.41 -16.86
N GLU A 898 24.97 30.73 -16.95
CA GLU A 898 25.74 31.47 -15.94
C GLU A 898 25.01 31.52 -14.59
N ARG A 899 23.68 31.67 -14.60
CA ARG A 899 22.88 31.66 -13.36
C ARG A 899 23.07 30.35 -12.61
N PHE A 900 22.98 29.22 -13.30
CA PHE A 900 23.19 27.91 -12.71
C PHE A 900 24.65 27.65 -12.31
N ARG A 901 25.65 28.26 -12.98
CA ARG A 901 27.05 28.22 -12.50
C ARG A 901 27.20 28.87 -11.13
N VAL A 902 26.59 30.03 -10.92
CA VAL A 902 26.66 30.71 -9.61
C VAL A 902 25.93 29.90 -8.55
N LEU A 903 24.75 29.37 -8.86
CA LEU A 903 24.04 28.45 -7.95
C LEU A 903 24.87 27.20 -7.62
N GLY A 904 25.64 26.66 -8.57
CA GLY A 904 26.57 25.56 -8.34
C GLY A 904 27.77 25.90 -7.46
N GLU A 905 28.06 27.19 -7.24
CA GLU A 905 29.01 27.64 -6.20
C GLU A 905 28.37 27.62 -4.80
N GLU A 906 27.05 27.83 -4.72
CA GLU A 906 26.29 27.95 -3.48
C GLU A 906 25.78 26.61 -2.94
N ALA A 907 25.35 25.71 -3.82
CA ALA A 907 24.69 24.46 -3.48
C ALA A 907 25.21 23.27 -4.30
N ASP A 908 24.86 22.06 -3.85
CA ASP A 908 25.17 20.82 -4.57
C ASP A 908 23.94 20.31 -5.35
N TRP A 909 22.74 20.67 -4.89
CA TRP A 909 21.47 20.48 -5.59
C TRP A 909 20.68 21.78 -5.57
N VAL A 910 19.80 22.00 -6.56
CA VAL A 910 18.91 23.16 -6.62
C VAL A 910 17.47 22.71 -6.83
N ARG A 911 16.58 23.18 -5.96
CA ARG A 911 15.13 23.12 -6.16
C ARG A 911 14.72 24.28 -7.06
N ILE A 912 14.13 23.95 -8.20
CA ILE A 912 13.63 24.87 -9.20
C ILE A 912 12.19 25.22 -8.82
N ASP A 913 12.00 26.44 -8.34
CA ASP A 913 10.71 27.00 -7.98
C ASP A 913 9.80 27.10 -9.21
N HIS A 914 8.51 26.78 -9.03
CA HIS A 914 7.48 26.82 -10.07
C HIS A 914 7.90 26.14 -11.39
N PHE A 915 8.44 24.91 -11.30
CA PHE A 915 8.98 24.18 -12.46
C PHE A 915 8.01 24.08 -13.65
N ARG A 916 6.69 24.04 -13.39
CA ARG A 916 5.68 24.05 -14.45
C ARG A 916 5.80 25.22 -15.43
N GLY A 917 6.36 26.36 -15.01
CA GLY A 917 6.61 27.52 -15.84
C GLY A 917 7.57 27.27 -17.01
N PHE A 918 8.35 26.18 -16.96
CA PHE A 918 9.21 25.75 -18.06
C PHE A 918 8.45 24.97 -19.16
N GLU A 919 7.27 24.43 -18.85
CA GLU A 919 6.34 23.86 -19.84
C GLU A 919 5.34 24.93 -20.31
N ALA A 920 4.63 25.56 -19.38
CA ALA A 920 3.74 26.67 -19.64
C ALA A 920 3.59 27.59 -18.42
N LEU A 921 3.61 28.90 -18.63
CA LEU A 921 3.47 29.93 -17.59
C LEU A 921 2.18 30.72 -17.76
N TRP A 922 1.62 31.23 -16.65
CA TRP A 922 0.42 32.05 -16.66
C TRP A 922 0.81 33.52 -16.79
N ALA A 923 0.55 34.09 -17.97
CA ALA A 923 0.87 35.48 -18.30
C ALA A 923 -0.34 36.37 -18.00
N VAL A 924 -0.17 37.32 -17.08
CA VAL A 924 -1.21 38.28 -16.69
C VAL A 924 -0.89 39.65 -17.30
N PRO A 925 -1.85 40.36 -17.91
CA PRO A 925 -1.62 41.74 -18.36
C PRO A 925 -1.08 42.64 -17.24
N ALA A 926 -0.05 43.43 -17.53
CA ALA A 926 0.51 44.35 -16.53
C ALA A 926 -0.54 45.35 -16.04
N GLY A 927 -0.56 45.61 -14.73
CA GLY A 927 -1.54 46.49 -14.09
C GLY A 927 -2.90 45.85 -13.78
N ALA A 928 -3.11 44.57 -14.11
CA ALA A 928 -4.31 43.84 -13.69
C ALA A 928 -4.39 43.75 -12.16
N ARG A 929 -5.61 43.84 -11.62
CA ARG A 929 -5.87 43.73 -10.17
C ARG A 929 -5.81 42.29 -9.65
N ASP A 930 -6.06 41.33 -10.53
CA ASP A 930 -6.07 39.90 -10.23
C ASP A 930 -5.64 39.09 -11.47
N ALA A 931 -5.45 37.78 -11.30
CA ALA A 931 -4.86 36.92 -12.32
C ALA A 931 -5.89 36.26 -13.25
N ARG A 932 -7.20 36.55 -13.11
CA ARG A 932 -8.25 35.88 -13.91
C ARG A 932 -8.19 36.17 -15.40
N GLN A 933 -7.63 37.33 -15.75
CA GLN A 933 -7.46 37.75 -17.15
C GLN A 933 -6.18 37.19 -17.79
N GLY A 934 -5.43 36.35 -17.07
CA GLY A 934 -4.23 35.75 -17.62
C GLY A 934 -4.49 34.67 -18.67
N ARG A 935 -3.42 34.21 -19.29
CA ARG A 935 -3.43 33.13 -20.29
C ARG A 935 -2.17 32.27 -20.20
N TRP A 936 -2.30 31.00 -20.56
CA TRP A 936 -1.15 30.11 -20.69
C TRP A 936 -0.27 30.52 -21.88
N LYS A 937 1.04 30.68 -21.64
CA LYS A 937 2.08 30.84 -22.66
C LYS A 937 3.07 29.68 -22.56
N PRO A 938 3.58 29.15 -23.68
CA PRO A 938 4.55 28.07 -23.66
C PRO A 938 5.89 28.52 -23.04
N GLY A 939 6.51 27.63 -22.29
CA GLY A 939 7.87 27.76 -21.78
C GLY A 939 8.92 27.20 -22.75
N PRO A 940 10.20 27.18 -22.35
CA PRO A 940 11.32 26.72 -23.19
C PRO A 940 11.44 25.18 -23.29
N GLY A 941 10.73 24.42 -22.45
CA GLY A 941 10.79 22.96 -22.42
C GLY A 941 12.18 22.41 -22.05
N ALA A 942 12.48 21.20 -22.52
CA ALA A 942 13.70 20.47 -22.16
C ALA A 942 14.99 21.10 -22.73
N ALA A 943 14.91 21.90 -23.79
CA ALA A 943 16.07 22.45 -24.49
C ALA A 943 16.96 23.32 -23.59
N LEU A 944 16.35 24.13 -22.71
CA LEU A 944 17.07 24.94 -21.74
C LEU A 944 17.85 24.08 -20.75
N PHE A 945 17.20 23.04 -20.20
CA PHE A 945 17.84 22.18 -19.20
C PHE A 945 18.97 21.34 -19.79
N HIS A 946 18.86 20.90 -21.04
CA HIS A 946 19.99 20.25 -21.71
C HIS A 946 21.20 21.18 -21.86
N ALA A 947 20.99 22.47 -22.15
CA ALA A 947 22.08 23.44 -22.21
C ALA A 947 22.68 23.73 -20.82
N VAL A 948 21.84 23.82 -19.79
CA VAL A 948 22.28 24.01 -18.40
C VAL A 948 23.07 22.80 -17.90
N GLU A 949 22.61 21.58 -18.15
CA GLU A 949 23.30 20.34 -17.74
C GLU A 949 24.69 20.23 -18.37
N GLN A 950 24.87 20.72 -19.60
CA GLN A 950 26.20 20.80 -20.23
C GLN A 950 27.10 21.83 -19.55
N ALA A 951 26.55 22.93 -19.05
CA ALA A 951 27.30 24.00 -18.40
C ALA A 951 27.70 23.68 -16.95
N VAL A 952 26.88 22.89 -16.24
CA VAL A 952 27.04 22.52 -14.82
C VAL A 952 26.71 21.03 -14.58
N PRO A 953 27.51 20.09 -15.10
CA PRO A 953 27.19 18.65 -15.05
C PRO A 953 27.11 18.07 -13.63
N ASP A 954 27.80 18.68 -12.67
CA ASP A 954 27.87 18.21 -11.29
C ASP A 954 26.70 18.73 -10.41
N LEU A 955 25.83 19.59 -10.92
CA LEU A 955 24.72 20.17 -10.16
C LEU A 955 23.45 19.31 -10.30
N GLY A 956 22.88 18.88 -9.17
CA GLY A 956 21.60 18.17 -9.16
C GLY A 956 20.40 19.11 -9.20
N PHE A 957 19.28 18.67 -9.78
CA PHE A 957 18.05 19.46 -9.90
C PHE A 957 16.88 18.74 -9.23
N VAL A 958 16.01 19.51 -8.58
CA VAL A 958 14.70 19.08 -8.05
C VAL A 958 13.64 20.00 -8.64
N ALA A 959 12.56 19.43 -9.17
CA ALA A 959 11.44 20.20 -9.68
C ALA A 959 10.41 20.43 -8.56
N GLU A 960 10.05 21.68 -8.33
CA GLU A 960 8.80 21.97 -7.62
C GLU A 960 7.61 21.75 -8.55
N ASP A 961 6.98 20.59 -8.42
CA ASP A 961 5.76 20.21 -9.12
C ASP A 961 4.51 20.37 -8.24
N LEU A 962 4.33 21.58 -7.69
CA LEU A 962 3.17 21.94 -6.87
C LEU A 962 2.13 22.77 -7.67
N GLY A 963 0.86 22.70 -7.24
CA GLY A 963 -0.25 23.42 -7.87
C GLY A 963 -0.94 22.64 -9.00
N LEU A 964 -1.41 23.33 -10.03
CA LEU A 964 -2.04 22.69 -11.20
C LEU A 964 -0.97 22.06 -12.11
N ILE A 965 -0.72 20.76 -11.89
CA ILE A 965 0.23 19.96 -12.66
C ILE A 965 -0.52 19.15 -13.72
N THR A 966 -0.20 19.43 -14.98
CA THR A 966 -0.76 18.71 -16.14
C THR A 966 0.16 17.55 -16.53
N ARG A 967 -0.36 16.64 -17.37
CA ARG A 967 0.42 15.54 -17.92
C ARG A 967 1.69 16.02 -18.66
N PRO A 968 1.67 17.06 -19.53
CA PRO A 968 2.88 17.60 -20.14
C PRO A 968 3.96 18.06 -19.14
N VAL A 969 3.57 18.66 -18.02
CA VAL A 969 4.52 19.05 -16.95
C VAL A 969 5.17 17.82 -16.34
N THR A 970 4.37 16.78 -16.06
CA THR A 970 4.86 15.51 -15.51
C THR A 970 5.81 14.82 -16.49
N GLU A 971 5.47 14.80 -17.78
CA GLU A 971 6.30 14.23 -18.85
C GLU A 971 7.62 15.00 -19.03
N LEU A 972 7.61 16.33 -18.96
CA LEU A 972 8.83 17.15 -18.99
C LEU A 972 9.74 16.84 -17.80
N ARG A 973 9.18 16.84 -16.58
CA ARG A 973 9.91 16.53 -15.33
C ARG A 973 10.57 15.15 -15.40
N GLU A 974 9.79 14.12 -15.75
CA GLU A 974 10.27 12.75 -15.83
C GLU A 974 11.25 12.54 -16.99
N GLY A 975 11.05 13.20 -18.13
CA GLY A 975 11.96 13.15 -19.27
C GLY A 975 13.34 13.76 -18.97
N LEU A 976 13.39 14.77 -18.11
CA LEU A 976 14.62 15.35 -17.57
C LEU A 976 15.17 14.57 -16.36
N GLY A 977 14.40 13.63 -15.83
CA GLY A 977 14.71 12.83 -14.63
C GLY A 977 14.89 13.66 -13.37
N PHE A 978 14.13 14.75 -13.22
CA PHE A 978 14.16 15.58 -12.02
C PHE A 978 13.19 15.01 -10.96
N PRO A 979 13.64 14.78 -9.71
CA PRO A 979 12.78 14.51 -8.57
C PRO A 979 11.69 15.58 -8.40
N GLY A 980 10.46 15.16 -8.10
CA GLY A 980 9.39 16.06 -7.65
C GLY A 980 9.30 16.17 -6.13
N MET A 981 8.28 16.88 -5.66
CA MET A 981 8.00 17.16 -4.25
C MET A 981 6.61 16.67 -3.84
N ARG A 982 6.49 16.10 -2.65
CA ARG A 982 5.22 15.71 -2.03
C ARG A 982 5.13 16.35 -0.65
N ILE A 983 4.03 17.04 -0.37
CA ILE A 983 3.85 17.80 0.87
C ILE A 983 2.71 17.18 1.69
N LEU A 984 3.02 16.72 2.90
CA LEU A 984 2.10 16.02 3.78
C LEU A 984 0.80 16.79 4.04
N GLN A 985 0.89 18.12 4.20
CA GLN A 985 -0.27 18.96 4.55
C GLN A 985 -1.39 18.98 3.50
N PHE A 986 -1.13 18.58 2.25
CA PHE A 986 -2.15 18.64 1.18
C PHE A 986 -2.04 17.56 0.09
N HIS A 987 -1.11 16.61 0.20
CA HIS A 987 -1.01 15.46 -0.72
C HIS A 987 -1.47 14.14 -0.10
N THR A 988 -2.24 14.19 0.99
CA THR A 988 -2.89 13.00 1.51
C THR A 988 -4.04 12.56 0.60
N ARG A 989 -4.22 11.25 0.44
CA ARG A 989 -5.28 10.64 -0.37
C ARG A 989 -6.09 9.67 0.47
N THR A 990 -7.38 9.57 0.18
CA THR A 990 -8.25 8.53 0.75
C THR A 990 -8.14 7.28 -0.12
N ARG A 991 -7.77 6.15 0.50
CA ARG A 991 -7.62 4.85 -0.15
C ARG A 991 -8.99 4.17 -0.30
N GLN A 992 -9.05 3.09 -1.10
CA GLN A 992 -10.28 2.29 -1.27
C GLN A 992 -10.73 1.55 0.00
N ASP A 993 -9.80 1.21 0.90
CA ASP A 993 -10.12 0.74 2.26
C ASP A 993 -10.49 1.90 3.20
N GLY A 994 -10.70 3.09 2.63
CA GLY A 994 -11.06 4.31 3.30
C GLY A 994 -9.90 4.99 4.02
N LEU A 995 -8.75 4.36 4.24
CA LEU A 995 -7.68 4.96 5.04
C LEU A 995 -7.04 6.16 4.32
N THR A 996 -6.72 7.21 5.08
CA THR A 996 -5.89 8.30 4.55
C THR A 996 -4.42 7.89 4.56
N ASP A 997 -3.75 8.10 3.44
CA ASP A 997 -2.32 7.87 3.28
C ASP A 997 -1.66 9.06 2.58
N PHE A 998 -0.39 9.25 2.86
CA PHE A 998 0.53 10.10 2.12
C PHE A 998 1.50 9.20 1.36
N ALA A 999 1.00 8.62 0.25
CA ALA A 999 1.81 7.80 -0.64
C ALA A 999 2.84 8.68 -1.37
N THR A 1000 4.08 8.19 -1.47
CA THR A 1000 5.18 8.91 -2.13
C THR A 1000 5.86 8.01 -3.13
N GLU A 1001 6.16 8.52 -4.32
CA GLU A 1001 7.05 7.81 -5.23
C GLU A 1001 8.47 7.68 -4.65
N PRO A 1002 9.21 6.61 -5.00
CA PRO A 1002 10.59 6.47 -4.56
C PRO A 1002 11.50 7.65 -4.96
N GLY A 1003 11.25 8.25 -6.13
CA GLY A 1003 12.07 9.29 -6.74
C GLY A 1003 11.82 10.72 -6.24
N CYS A 1004 10.87 10.96 -5.35
CA CYS A 1004 10.54 12.32 -4.89
C CYS A 1004 11.24 12.72 -3.58
N LEU A 1005 11.05 13.98 -3.23
CA LEU A 1005 11.29 14.53 -1.91
C LEU A 1005 9.94 14.65 -1.18
N ALA A 1006 9.88 14.19 0.06
CA ALA A 1006 8.69 14.27 0.89
C ALA A 1006 8.90 15.29 2.02
N TYR A 1007 7.92 16.17 2.24
CA TYR A 1007 7.98 17.25 3.22
C TYR A 1007 6.81 17.15 4.20
N THR A 1008 7.01 17.57 5.46
CA THR A 1008 5.87 17.95 6.32
C THR A 1008 5.21 19.21 5.80
N GLY A 1009 5.99 20.20 5.37
CA GLY A 1009 5.54 21.49 4.84
C GLY A 1009 6.67 22.22 4.12
N THR A 1010 6.33 23.24 3.33
CA THR A 1010 7.28 24.18 2.70
C THR A 1010 7.42 25.45 3.55
N HIS A 1011 8.11 26.47 3.01
CA HIS A 1011 8.23 27.77 3.64
C HIS A 1011 6.93 28.60 3.62
N ASP A 1012 6.00 28.29 2.70
CA ASP A 1012 4.69 28.94 2.54
C ASP A 1012 3.60 28.36 3.45
N ASN A 1013 3.79 27.12 3.89
CA ASN A 1013 2.84 26.42 4.72
C ASN A 1013 2.84 26.93 6.16
N ASN A 1014 1.76 26.64 6.88
CA ASN A 1014 1.78 26.72 8.33
C ASN A 1014 2.77 25.69 8.88
N THR A 1015 3.27 25.92 10.10
CA THR A 1015 4.00 24.88 10.84
C THR A 1015 3.12 23.64 10.98
N LEU A 1016 3.70 22.44 11.05
CA LEU A 1016 2.95 21.19 11.18
C LEU A 1016 1.96 21.24 12.36
N LEU A 1017 2.38 21.81 13.50
CA LEU A 1017 1.51 21.97 14.65
C LEU A 1017 0.40 23.01 14.42
N GLY A 1018 0.75 24.16 13.85
CA GLY A 1018 -0.24 25.19 13.48
C GLY A 1018 -1.28 24.66 12.50
N TRP A 1019 -0.87 23.90 11.49
CA TRP A 1019 -1.76 23.24 10.54
C TRP A 1019 -2.78 22.32 11.23
N LEU A 1020 -2.33 21.48 12.16
CA LEU A 1020 -3.21 20.60 12.93
C LEU A 1020 -4.17 21.38 13.85
N GLN A 1021 -3.73 22.49 14.43
CA GLN A 1021 -4.50 23.26 15.40
C GLN A 1021 -5.49 24.24 14.77
N GLU A 1022 -5.15 24.79 13.61
CA GLU A 1022 -5.81 25.98 13.06
C GLU A 1022 -6.36 25.76 11.64
N ASP A 1023 -5.66 25.03 10.79
CA ASP A 1023 -5.96 25.01 9.35
C ASP A 1023 -6.87 23.84 8.94
N LEU A 1024 -6.80 22.70 9.63
CA LEU A 1024 -7.60 21.53 9.29
C LEU A 1024 -9.05 21.68 9.70
N ASP A 1025 -9.99 21.40 8.80
CA ASP A 1025 -11.38 21.13 9.17
C ASP A 1025 -11.47 19.87 10.07
N GLU A 1026 -12.60 19.68 10.75
CA GLU A 1026 -12.80 18.57 11.70
C GLU A 1026 -12.72 17.18 11.05
N GLU A 1027 -13.17 17.03 9.80
CA GLU A 1027 -13.11 15.77 9.07
C GLU A 1027 -11.66 15.45 8.69
N THR A 1028 -10.94 16.42 8.14
CA THR A 1028 -9.54 16.25 7.76
C THR A 1028 -8.66 16.01 8.99
N PHE A 1029 -8.89 16.73 10.08
CA PHE A 1029 -8.21 16.47 11.35
C PHE A 1029 -8.47 15.04 11.84
N ALA A 1030 -9.72 14.58 11.82
CA ALA A 1030 -10.06 13.21 12.17
C ALA A 1030 -9.33 12.19 11.28
N ARG A 1031 -9.29 12.38 9.96
CA ARG A 1031 -8.57 11.51 9.03
C ARG A 1031 -7.05 11.44 9.32
N ILE A 1032 -6.42 12.58 9.61
CA ILE A 1032 -4.99 12.62 9.94
C ILE A 1032 -4.73 12.02 11.32
N TRP A 1033 -5.60 12.27 12.31
CA TRP A 1033 -5.58 11.61 13.62
C TRP A 1033 -5.61 10.09 13.46
N GLN A 1034 -6.56 9.60 12.66
CA GLN A 1034 -6.73 8.17 12.35
C GLN A 1034 -5.49 7.56 11.68
N MET A 1035 -4.85 8.30 10.77
CA MET A 1035 -3.64 7.85 10.07
C MET A 1035 -2.47 7.60 11.02
N VAL A 1036 -2.32 8.41 12.08
CA VAL A 1036 -1.10 8.40 12.91
C VAL A 1036 -1.30 8.00 14.37
N MET A 1037 -2.54 7.90 14.84
CA MET A 1037 -2.92 7.47 16.18
C MET A 1037 -3.89 6.26 16.16
N PRO A 1038 -3.61 5.18 15.40
CA PRO A 1038 -4.59 4.11 15.13
C PRO A 1038 -4.98 3.25 16.35
N GLY A 1039 -4.28 3.39 17.49
CA GLY A 1039 -4.52 2.62 18.71
C GLY A 1039 -5.17 3.41 19.86
N GLU A 1040 -5.49 4.69 19.65
CA GLU A 1040 -6.11 5.51 20.69
C GLU A 1040 -7.64 5.35 20.72
N ALA A 1041 -8.18 5.07 21.91
CA ALA A 1041 -9.61 4.99 22.14
C ALA A 1041 -10.19 6.40 22.39
N GLY A 1042 -11.15 6.84 21.57
CA GLY A 1042 -11.85 8.12 21.74
C GLY A 1042 -12.07 8.87 20.43
N ALA A 1043 -12.89 9.93 20.47
CA ALA A 1043 -13.00 10.85 19.33
C ALA A 1043 -11.70 11.67 19.17
N PRO A 1044 -11.30 12.04 17.94
CA PRO A 1044 -10.16 12.92 17.72
C PRO A 1044 -10.23 14.19 18.58
N ASP A 1045 -9.14 14.51 19.28
CA ASP A 1045 -9.06 15.66 20.18
C ASP A 1045 -7.99 16.64 19.71
N ARG A 1046 -8.43 17.77 19.15
CA ARG A 1046 -7.54 18.81 18.65
C ARG A 1046 -6.67 19.45 19.72
N SER A 1047 -7.07 19.41 20.99
CA SER A 1047 -6.22 19.89 22.10
C SER A 1047 -4.92 19.09 22.24
N ARG A 1048 -4.92 17.85 21.71
CA ARG A 1048 -3.78 16.93 21.70
C ARG A 1048 -3.02 16.91 20.38
N ALA A 1049 -3.26 17.87 19.48
CA ALA A 1049 -2.58 17.97 18.18
C ALA A 1049 -1.03 17.89 18.27
N ARG A 1050 -0.44 18.36 19.37
CA ARG A 1050 1.01 18.27 19.61
C ARG A 1050 1.52 16.84 19.72
N GLU A 1051 0.72 15.92 20.21
CA GLU A 1051 1.08 14.51 20.32
C GLU A 1051 1.18 13.84 18.94
N MET A 1052 0.48 14.38 17.94
CA MET A 1052 0.48 13.86 16.56
C MET A 1052 1.75 14.22 15.78
N THR A 1053 2.50 15.26 16.18
CA THR A 1053 3.64 15.74 15.38
C THR A 1053 4.75 14.69 15.26
N GLU A 1054 5.06 13.96 16.34
CA GLU A 1054 6.09 12.91 16.31
C GLU A 1054 5.66 11.70 15.44
N PRO A 1055 4.45 11.13 15.61
CA PRO A 1055 3.91 10.14 14.67
C PRO A 1055 3.96 10.58 13.21
N LEU A 1056 3.60 11.83 12.89
CA LEU A 1056 3.66 12.36 11.51
C LEU A 1056 5.09 12.46 10.97
N LEU A 1057 6.07 12.85 11.81
CA LEU A 1057 7.48 12.83 11.42
C LEU A 1057 7.96 11.40 11.14
N ARG A 1058 7.64 10.44 12.02
CA ARG A 1058 7.94 9.02 11.79
C ARG A 1058 7.26 8.51 10.52
N TYR A 1059 6.02 8.93 10.28
CA TYR A 1059 5.27 8.60 9.07
C TYR A 1059 6.01 9.09 7.83
N LEU A 1060 6.41 10.36 7.77
CA LEU A 1060 7.21 10.94 6.70
C LEU A 1060 8.50 10.13 6.46
N TYR A 1061 9.22 9.80 7.53
CA TYR A 1061 10.47 9.03 7.44
C TYR A 1061 10.26 7.60 6.95
N SER A 1062 9.11 6.99 7.24
CA SER A 1062 8.78 5.65 6.74
C SER A 1062 8.49 5.61 5.23
N ARG A 1063 8.12 6.74 4.62
CA ARG A 1063 7.69 6.77 3.21
C ARG A 1063 8.82 6.39 2.23
N ASN A 1064 8.44 6.06 1.00
CA ASN A 1064 9.37 5.60 -0.05
C ASN A 1064 10.27 6.71 -0.61
N ALA A 1065 9.91 7.98 -0.45
CA ALA A 1065 10.65 9.14 -0.94
C ALA A 1065 12.17 9.08 -0.67
N ARG A 1066 12.98 9.48 -1.67
CA ARG A 1066 14.45 9.56 -1.57
C ARG A 1066 14.86 10.42 -0.39
N TRP A 1067 14.35 11.65 -0.29
CA TRP A 1067 14.61 12.51 0.87
C TRP A 1067 13.34 12.80 1.65
N ALA A 1068 13.42 12.68 2.97
CA ALA A 1068 12.43 13.21 3.89
C ALA A 1068 12.93 14.55 4.43
N MET A 1069 12.20 15.61 4.18
CA MET A 1069 12.58 16.98 4.47
C MET A 1069 11.65 17.58 5.52
N VAL A 1070 12.21 18.22 6.54
CA VAL A 1070 11.42 18.77 7.65
C VAL A 1070 11.86 20.21 7.92
N PRO A 1071 10.95 21.20 7.90
CA PRO A 1071 11.24 22.55 8.38
C PRO A 1071 11.76 22.55 9.82
N GLY A 1072 12.71 23.43 10.14
CA GLY A 1072 13.29 23.53 11.48
C GLY A 1072 12.23 23.74 12.59
N GLN A 1073 11.14 24.45 12.29
CA GLN A 1073 10.02 24.66 13.21
C GLN A 1073 9.28 23.37 13.56
N ASP A 1074 9.12 22.47 12.59
CA ASP A 1074 8.38 21.21 12.77
C ASP A 1074 9.17 20.24 13.63
N LEU A 1075 10.51 20.22 13.49
CA LEU A 1075 11.40 19.44 14.38
C LEU A 1075 11.25 19.82 15.85
N LEU A 1076 11.00 21.11 16.09
CA LEU A 1076 10.85 21.71 17.42
C LEU A 1076 9.40 21.68 17.92
N GLY A 1077 8.43 21.29 17.08
CA GLY A 1077 7.00 21.32 17.40
C GLY A 1077 6.49 22.71 17.75
N LEU A 1078 6.90 23.73 16.98
CA LEU A 1078 6.42 25.11 17.13
C LEU A 1078 5.10 25.32 16.40
N GLY A 1079 4.24 26.21 16.92
CA GLY A 1079 2.95 26.58 16.32
C GLY A 1079 3.03 27.72 15.31
N SER A 1080 1.87 28.18 14.84
CA SER A 1080 1.68 29.17 13.76
C SER A 1080 2.44 30.48 13.91
N GLY A 1081 2.67 30.95 15.14
CA GLY A 1081 3.48 32.14 15.41
C GLY A 1081 4.96 32.02 15.00
N SER A 1082 5.42 30.86 14.53
CA SER A 1082 6.78 30.62 14.04
C SER A 1082 6.89 30.43 12.52
N ARG A 1083 5.84 30.74 11.75
CA ARG A 1083 5.85 30.67 10.27
C ARG A 1083 6.99 31.49 9.67
N MET A 1084 7.54 31.01 8.55
CA MET A 1084 8.53 31.77 7.77
C MET A 1084 7.86 32.76 6.83
N ASN A 1085 6.84 32.32 6.11
CA ASN A 1085 6.14 33.12 5.12
C ASN A 1085 4.62 32.94 5.24
N ILE A 1086 3.88 33.99 4.90
CA ILE A 1086 2.43 33.99 4.72
C ILE A 1086 2.17 34.47 3.28
N PRO A 1087 1.81 33.55 2.36
CA PRO A 1087 1.56 33.90 0.97
C PRO A 1087 0.57 35.06 0.80
N GLY A 1088 0.87 35.98 -0.12
CA GLY A 1088 0.04 37.15 -0.41
C GLY A 1088 0.17 38.32 0.58
N THR A 1089 0.96 38.18 1.65
CA THR A 1089 1.21 39.28 2.62
C THR A 1089 2.57 39.93 2.34
N PRO A 1090 2.66 41.27 2.20
CA PRO A 1090 3.91 41.94 1.83
C PRO A 1090 4.87 42.22 3.00
N GLU A 1091 4.41 42.14 4.26
CA GLU A 1091 5.20 42.47 5.46
C GLU A 1091 5.12 41.34 6.50
N GLY A 1092 6.12 41.24 7.38
CA GLY A 1092 6.13 40.29 8.51
C GLY A 1092 6.71 38.91 8.20
N ASN A 1093 7.13 38.66 6.95
CA ASN A 1093 7.77 37.41 6.54
C ASN A 1093 9.28 37.40 6.85
N TRP A 1094 9.88 36.21 6.89
CA TRP A 1094 11.32 35.98 7.03
C TRP A 1094 11.94 36.40 8.37
N GLN A 1095 11.13 36.65 9.40
CA GLN A 1095 11.58 37.20 10.69
C GLN A 1095 11.87 36.12 11.76
N TRP A 1096 11.39 34.89 11.59
CA TRP A 1096 11.56 33.85 12.60
C TRP A 1096 13.04 33.44 12.77
N LYS A 1097 13.50 33.44 14.04
CA LYS A 1097 14.86 33.03 14.43
C LYS A 1097 14.84 31.94 15.49
N LEU A 1098 15.72 30.96 15.30
CA LEU A 1098 16.08 29.94 16.26
C LEU A 1098 16.79 30.58 17.47
N LYS A 1099 16.35 30.24 18.68
CA LYS A 1099 17.00 30.69 19.92
C LYS A 1099 18.26 29.86 20.19
N LYS A 1100 19.28 30.50 20.78
CA LYS A 1100 20.50 29.80 21.24
C LYS A 1100 20.11 28.63 22.16
N GLY A 1101 20.59 27.42 21.87
CA GLY A 1101 20.31 26.20 22.65
C GLY A 1101 19.06 25.40 22.26
N GLN A 1102 18.26 25.83 21.28
CA GLN A 1102 17.05 25.10 20.84
C GLN A 1102 17.32 23.81 20.05
N LEU A 1103 18.57 23.49 19.75
CA LEU A 1103 18.96 22.23 19.09
C LEU A 1103 19.79 21.38 20.06
N PRO A 1104 19.15 20.79 21.08
CA PRO A 1104 19.86 20.02 22.10
C PRO A 1104 20.31 18.65 21.56
N ARG A 1105 21.23 18.01 22.25
CA ARG A 1105 21.80 16.71 21.86
C ARG A 1105 20.73 15.62 21.82
N GLU A 1106 19.77 15.65 22.74
CA GLU A 1106 18.65 14.72 22.85
C GLU A 1106 17.78 14.75 21.58
N LEU A 1107 17.57 15.94 21.01
CA LEU A 1107 16.87 16.08 19.72
C LEU A 1107 17.66 15.40 18.60
N ALA A 1108 18.97 15.60 18.53
CA ALA A 1108 19.81 14.95 17.53
C ALA A 1108 19.77 13.40 17.67
N GLU A 1109 19.88 12.88 18.89
CA GLU A 1109 19.80 11.44 19.15
C GLU A 1109 18.44 10.84 18.76
N ARG A 1110 17.34 11.57 19.03
CA ARG A 1110 15.98 11.20 18.59
C ARG A 1110 15.90 11.10 17.06
N LEU A 1111 16.34 12.14 16.34
CA LEU A 1111 16.33 12.16 14.87
C LEU A 1111 17.20 11.04 14.29
N ARG A 1112 18.38 10.79 14.88
CA ARG A 1112 19.28 9.72 14.44
C ARG A 1112 18.65 8.34 14.57
N LYS A 1113 17.86 8.12 15.62
CA LYS A 1113 17.10 6.87 15.79
C LYS A 1113 16.13 6.67 14.62
N MET A 1114 15.38 7.70 14.24
CA MET A 1114 14.45 7.63 13.11
C MET A 1114 15.17 7.39 11.78
N VAL A 1115 16.30 8.07 11.54
CA VAL A 1115 17.14 7.85 10.35
C VAL A 1115 17.56 6.38 10.25
N ARG A 1116 18.04 5.79 11.35
CA ARG A 1116 18.47 4.38 11.39
C ARG A 1116 17.32 3.38 11.22
N GLU A 1117 16.19 3.63 11.88
CA GLU A 1117 15.02 2.75 11.86
C GLU A 1117 14.48 2.51 10.45
N TRP A 1118 14.58 3.53 9.59
CA TRP A 1118 14.07 3.48 8.23
C TRP A 1118 15.14 3.37 7.17
N GLY A 1119 16.44 3.43 7.49
CA GLY A 1119 17.52 3.37 6.51
C GLY A 1119 17.61 4.63 5.64
N ARG A 1120 17.65 5.80 6.28
CA ARG A 1120 17.88 7.10 5.64
C ARG A 1120 19.31 7.59 5.82
#